data_AF-A0A2A3E2Y7-F1
#
_entry.id   AF-A0A2A3E2Y7-F1
#
_cell.length_a   1.000
_cell.length_b   1.000
_cell.length_c   1.000
_cell.angle_alpha   90.00
_cell.angle_beta   90.00
_cell.angle_gamma   90.00
#
_symmetry.space_group_name_H-M   'P 1'
#
loop_
_entity.id
_entity.type
_entity.pdbx_description
1 polymer ?
#
loop_
_entity_poly.entity_id
_entity_poly.type
_entity_poly.pdbx_seq_one_letter_code
_entity_poly.pdbx_strand_id
1 'polypeptide(L)'
;MLFIRMFLVYNEETGRFQTGRQYPTLILISLSAVDETKVKLEAVGMPSVIFEVPNSSENASEAVQCTMWWGEPVKCIDCGTEPAEWLSRFLTGTTSGLRLGCTMMDKRNLFVEPWKKFTQVYQKLRNKDTGLFSDLTSYMLMTTRSVEKLNEKLERPVPTLQFRPNILVSTQQPFEEDNWEWIKIGERVVIRNVKPCSRFREQTDPERISLEGKAPVMGIYCGLYIPGKVKIGDENTLSHIRPRISSEEQADAATGVVERLLGLERAKNFVMMVNPNFTSPGKDSFLIKKNSMGQVEILGTSGVAAAWGLHYYLKTYCNVHISWEGNQVELPDILPDVRVKISSNDRFRYYQNVCTLGYTSAWWQWEDWEKNIDWMALNGINLALAFTGQEAIWQKVYLRLNFTVEEINEHFGGPGFLPWSRMGNMRGFGGPLNSNWHEKSIRLQHRILERMRALGIIPVLPAFAGHVPRAFLRLFPKANVTKSAVWNNFSDKYCCPYLLEPTDPLFKQIGQQFLKTYIEEFGTDHVYNCDTFNENEPYTSELKFLRNIGHSIFEAMNNVDSKAIWYYGVLDYSSRLMQGWLFYHDSVFWTEPRTRTFLTSIPLGRMIVLDLQSEQFPQYKRLNSYYGQPFIWCMLHNFGGTLGMFGSAEIINHRVFEARNMNGSTMVGTGLTPEGINQNYVIYELMNEMAYRKKPVNLDKWFENYANRRYGDAKGNEHTVTAWKGFKNTVYNFSDTRRIRGKYVITIRPNLNFLPWRWYNKDAFIYYWYVLLQARDLKRNSTLYRHDVVDVTRQALQLIADEIYTDLIESFNKKNIDLFKQNAKLLLALFDDLEEILASSEDFLLGKWLKMAKDLATDDEEETLYEYNARNQITLWGPLGEIRDYANKQWSGIVVDYFKPRWAIFLNELETSLTTGTRVNMTEINKQIFENVENAFTFSRKIYPTKATGDSIDIAERILSEWYDPHLSFHKTFRRNYKQYWLDSY
;
A
#
# COMPACT_ATOMS: atom_id res chain seq x y z
N MET A 1 -39.35 -5.82 2.16
CA MET A 1 -40.37 -4.74 2.07
C MET A 1 -40.68 -4.25 0.64
N LEU A 2 -40.08 -4.77 -0.45
CA LEU A 2 -40.38 -4.28 -1.82
C LEU A 2 -41.85 -4.47 -2.24
N PHE A 3 -42.45 -5.61 -1.92
CA PHE A 3 -43.84 -5.95 -2.27
C PHE A 3 -44.90 -4.94 -1.78
N ILE A 4 -44.65 -4.20 -0.69
CA ILE A 4 -45.64 -3.30 -0.06
C ILE A 4 -46.07 -2.14 -0.99
N ARG A 5 -45.31 -1.83 -2.05
CA ARG A 5 -45.66 -0.80 -3.06
C ARG A 5 -46.26 -1.36 -4.36
N MET A 6 -46.52 -2.69 -4.43
CA MET A 6 -47.24 -3.35 -5.53
C MET A 6 -48.72 -3.59 -5.22
N PHE A 7 -49.16 -3.40 -3.98
CA PHE A 7 -50.53 -3.62 -3.52
C PHE A 7 -51.23 -2.31 -3.12
N LEU A 8 -52.55 -2.30 -3.26
CA LEU A 8 -53.44 -1.18 -2.94
C LEU A 8 -54.71 -1.72 -2.27
N VAL A 9 -55.10 -1.15 -1.12
CA VAL A 9 -56.44 -1.41 -0.55
C VAL A 9 -57.41 -0.40 -1.14
N TYR A 10 -58.55 -0.85 -1.64
CA TYR A 10 -59.62 0.01 -2.18
C TYR A 10 -60.99 -0.39 -1.63
N ASN A 11 -61.92 0.57 -1.63
CA ASN A 11 -63.31 0.30 -1.25
C ASN A 11 -64.10 -0.25 -2.45
N GLU A 12 -64.83 -1.33 -2.19
CA GLU A 12 -65.51 -2.17 -3.17
C GLU A 12 -66.55 -1.42 -4.02
N GLU A 13 -67.35 -0.56 -3.38
CA GLU A 13 -68.45 0.17 -4.04
C GLU A 13 -67.98 1.41 -4.83
N THR A 14 -66.96 2.13 -4.33
CA THR A 14 -66.56 3.43 -4.88
C THR A 14 -65.28 3.39 -5.72
N GLY A 15 -64.55 2.27 -5.74
CA GLY A 15 -63.25 2.15 -6.40
C GLY A 15 -62.18 3.09 -5.81
N ARG A 16 -62.42 3.74 -4.67
CA ARG A 16 -61.48 4.69 -4.07
C ARG A 16 -60.47 3.96 -3.20
N PHE A 17 -59.20 4.24 -3.42
CA PHE A 17 -58.12 3.76 -2.57
C PHE A 17 -58.28 4.20 -1.11
N GLN A 18 -57.76 3.38 -0.19
CA GLN A 18 -57.84 3.58 1.25
C GLN A 18 -56.43 3.67 1.85
N THR A 19 -56.28 4.50 2.87
CA THR A 19 -54.96 4.83 3.44
C THR A 19 -54.92 4.63 4.95
N GLY A 20 -53.70 4.55 5.50
CA GLY A 20 -53.46 4.58 6.95
C GLY A 20 -53.89 5.88 7.67
N ARG A 21 -54.41 6.89 6.94
CA ARG A 21 -55.07 8.07 7.53
C ARG A 21 -56.56 7.83 7.79
N GLN A 22 -57.20 6.96 7.01
CA GLN A 22 -58.60 6.54 7.20
C GLN A 22 -58.68 5.34 8.14
N TYR A 23 -57.76 4.38 7.98
CA TYR A 23 -57.68 3.17 8.82
C TYR A 23 -56.27 3.07 9.44
N PRO A 24 -56.02 3.68 10.62
CA PRO A 24 -54.70 3.62 11.27
C PRO A 24 -54.21 2.20 11.53
N THR A 25 -55.11 1.24 11.78
CA THR A 25 -54.83 -0.20 11.93
C THR A 25 -54.16 -0.83 10.72
N LEU A 26 -54.28 -0.25 9.51
CA LEU A 26 -53.64 -0.72 8.28
C LEU A 26 -52.10 -0.75 8.37
N ILE A 27 -51.50 0.00 9.30
CA ILE A 27 -50.04 -0.05 9.55
C ILE A 27 -49.58 -1.29 10.34
N LEU A 28 -50.52 -2.03 10.95
CA LEU A 28 -50.26 -3.22 11.76
C LEU A 28 -50.27 -4.51 10.93
N ILE A 29 -50.60 -4.41 9.64
CA ILE A 29 -50.61 -5.54 8.71
C ILE A 29 -49.19 -5.79 8.20
N SER A 30 -48.68 -7.00 8.45
CA SER A 30 -47.49 -7.53 7.82
C SER A 30 -47.84 -8.21 6.50
N LEU A 31 -46.99 -8.04 5.49
CA LEU A 31 -47.10 -8.68 4.18
C LEU A 31 -45.74 -9.28 3.82
N SER A 32 -45.71 -10.60 3.64
CA SER A 32 -44.50 -11.38 3.32
C SER A 32 -44.74 -12.27 2.10
N ALA A 33 -43.71 -12.50 1.29
CA ALA A 33 -43.78 -13.49 0.22
C ALA A 33 -43.47 -14.88 0.78
N VAL A 34 -44.19 -15.90 0.29
CA VAL A 34 -43.97 -17.31 0.63
C VAL A 34 -43.08 -17.97 -0.43
N ASP A 35 -43.37 -17.69 -1.69
CA ASP A 35 -42.60 -18.12 -2.87
C ASP A 35 -42.68 -17.01 -3.96
N GLU A 36 -42.51 -17.35 -5.24
CA GLU A 36 -42.55 -16.37 -6.34
C GLU A 36 -43.97 -15.98 -6.79
N THR A 37 -45.01 -16.75 -6.44
CA THR A 37 -46.42 -16.44 -6.78
C THR A 37 -47.29 -16.16 -5.56
N LYS A 38 -46.92 -16.58 -4.34
CA LYS A 38 -47.78 -16.53 -3.15
C LYS A 38 -47.33 -15.52 -2.09
N VAL A 39 -48.30 -14.83 -1.53
CA VAL A 39 -48.14 -13.77 -0.52
C VAL A 39 -48.99 -14.09 0.71
N LYS A 40 -48.40 -13.85 1.88
CA LYS A 40 -49.00 -14.04 3.21
C LYS A 40 -49.31 -12.69 3.87
N LEU A 41 -50.53 -12.55 4.37
CA LEU A 41 -50.96 -11.43 5.23
C LEU A 41 -51.06 -11.89 6.69
N GLU A 42 -50.54 -11.07 7.59
CA GLU A 42 -50.56 -11.34 9.04
C GLU A 42 -50.86 -10.05 9.82
N ALA A 43 -51.66 -10.17 10.89
CA ALA A 43 -51.87 -9.10 11.86
C ALA A 43 -52.12 -9.70 13.25
N VAL A 44 -51.77 -8.96 14.30
CA VAL A 44 -51.96 -9.41 15.69
C VAL A 44 -53.45 -9.62 15.97
N GLY A 45 -53.83 -10.84 16.36
CA GLY A 45 -55.23 -11.22 16.63
C GLY A 45 -56.00 -11.80 15.43
N MET A 46 -55.38 -11.91 14.25
CA MET A 46 -55.98 -12.55 13.07
C MET A 46 -55.23 -13.83 12.67
N PRO A 47 -55.91 -14.88 12.17
CA PRO A 47 -55.24 -16.00 11.51
C PRO A 47 -54.58 -15.51 10.22
N SER A 48 -53.39 -16.01 9.86
CA SER A 48 -52.73 -15.59 8.62
C SER A 48 -53.39 -16.19 7.37
N VAL A 49 -53.62 -15.38 6.34
CA VAL A 49 -54.08 -15.85 5.01
C VAL A 49 -52.91 -15.87 4.04
N ILE A 50 -52.85 -16.87 3.16
CA ILE A 50 -51.89 -16.99 2.06
C ILE A 50 -52.70 -17.06 0.77
N PHE A 51 -52.44 -16.15 -0.17
CA PHE A 51 -53.12 -16.07 -1.46
C PHE A 51 -52.10 -16.02 -2.61
N GLU A 52 -52.54 -16.38 -3.81
CA GLU A 52 -51.74 -16.35 -5.04
C GLU A 52 -51.94 -15.02 -5.76
N VAL A 53 -50.86 -14.42 -6.26
CA VAL A 53 -50.86 -13.09 -6.89
C VAL A 53 -51.22 -13.23 -8.37
N PRO A 54 -52.29 -12.57 -8.87
CA PRO A 54 -52.72 -12.65 -10.26
C PRO A 54 -51.61 -12.29 -11.27
N ASN A 55 -51.49 -13.08 -12.33
CA ASN A 55 -50.44 -12.91 -13.34
C ASN A 55 -50.95 -12.06 -14.52
N SER A 56 -50.17 -11.05 -14.92
CA SER A 56 -50.69 -9.93 -15.72
C SER A 56 -50.89 -10.19 -17.22
N SER A 57 -50.50 -11.35 -17.73
CA SER A 57 -50.66 -11.73 -19.15
C SER A 57 -52.01 -12.34 -19.46
N GLU A 58 -52.71 -12.90 -18.48
CA GLU A 58 -53.96 -13.67 -18.69
C GLU A 58 -55.18 -12.91 -18.17
N ASN A 59 -55.12 -12.35 -16.96
CA ASN A 59 -56.26 -11.69 -16.29
C ASN A 59 -56.44 -10.20 -16.68
N ALA A 60 -55.96 -9.78 -17.85
CA ALA A 60 -56.04 -8.37 -18.30
C ALA A 60 -57.50 -7.86 -18.49
N SER A 61 -58.46 -8.78 -18.66
CA SER A 61 -59.90 -8.51 -18.69
C SER A 61 -60.53 -8.22 -17.32
N GLU A 62 -59.85 -8.53 -16.22
CA GLU A 62 -60.34 -8.37 -14.83
C GLU A 62 -59.81 -7.09 -14.16
N ALA A 63 -59.19 -6.19 -14.94
CA ALA A 63 -58.55 -4.99 -14.44
C ALA A 63 -59.56 -3.95 -13.90
N VAL A 64 -59.70 -3.89 -12.58
CA VAL A 64 -60.56 -2.95 -11.85
C VAL A 64 -60.00 -1.53 -11.92
N GLN A 65 -60.87 -0.57 -12.25
CA GLN A 65 -60.57 0.85 -12.32
C GLN A 65 -60.62 1.46 -10.91
N CYS A 66 -59.45 1.74 -10.33
CA CYS A 66 -59.31 2.43 -9.04
C CYS A 66 -59.07 3.94 -9.22
N THR A 67 -59.48 4.72 -8.22
CA THR A 67 -59.16 6.15 -8.11
C THR A 67 -58.11 6.38 -7.03
N MET A 68 -57.00 7.02 -7.40
CA MET A 68 -55.84 7.34 -6.55
C MET A 68 -55.84 8.82 -6.11
N TRP A 69 -54.71 9.29 -5.56
CA TRP A 69 -54.44 10.70 -5.23
C TRP A 69 -54.94 11.66 -6.32
N TRP A 70 -55.58 12.75 -5.88
CA TRP A 70 -56.11 13.83 -6.76
C TRP A 70 -57.10 13.40 -7.86
N GLY A 71 -57.72 12.22 -7.75
CA GLY A 71 -58.68 11.73 -8.74
C GLY A 71 -58.05 11.01 -9.93
N GLU A 72 -56.77 10.65 -9.84
CA GLU A 72 -56.07 9.88 -10.87
C GLU A 72 -56.71 8.49 -11.08
N PRO A 73 -57.14 8.14 -12.31
CA PRO A 73 -57.58 6.79 -12.63
C PRO A 73 -56.37 5.86 -12.81
N VAL A 74 -56.35 4.74 -12.10
CA VAL A 74 -55.36 3.66 -12.26
C VAL A 74 -56.08 2.32 -12.44
N LYS A 75 -55.42 1.35 -13.06
CA LYS A 75 -55.89 -0.04 -13.12
C LYS A 75 -55.16 -0.90 -12.11
N CYS A 76 -55.88 -1.83 -11.50
CA CYS A 76 -55.33 -2.88 -10.63
C CYS A 76 -56.01 -4.21 -10.97
N ILE A 77 -55.36 -5.32 -10.65
CA ILE A 77 -55.98 -6.65 -10.72
C ILE A 77 -56.38 -7.03 -9.29
N ASP A 78 -57.61 -7.50 -9.08
CA ASP A 78 -58.08 -7.89 -7.75
C ASP A 78 -57.43 -9.21 -7.29
N CYS A 79 -57.03 -9.29 -6.02
CA CYS A 79 -56.32 -10.45 -5.46
C CYS A 79 -57.25 -11.57 -4.98
N GLY A 80 -58.55 -11.51 -5.28
CA GLY A 80 -59.54 -12.51 -4.89
C GLY A 80 -60.27 -12.19 -3.58
N THR A 81 -61.27 -13.02 -3.27
CA THR A 81 -62.17 -12.85 -2.12
C THR A 81 -61.48 -13.08 -0.78
N GLU A 82 -60.60 -14.07 -0.65
CA GLU A 82 -59.95 -14.41 0.62
C GLU A 82 -59.16 -13.24 1.25
N PRO A 83 -58.26 -12.52 0.54
CA PRO A 83 -57.61 -11.34 1.11
C PRO A 83 -58.58 -10.16 1.31
N ALA A 84 -59.64 -10.03 0.50
CA ALA A 84 -60.65 -8.98 0.66
C ALA A 84 -61.49 -9.17 1.94
N GLU A 85 -61.97 -10.38 2.20
CA GLU A 85 -62.65 -10.73 3.45
C GLU A 85 -61.74 -10.53 4.67
N TRP A 86 -60.47 -10.94 4.57
CA TRP A 86 -59.50 -10.81 5.64
C TRP A 86 -59.23 -9.35 6.01
N LEU A 87 -59.03 -8.49 4.99
CA LEU A 87 -58.81 -7.06 5.17
C LEU A 87 -60.05 -6.34 5.70
N SER A 88 -61.24 -6.64 5.16
CA SER A 88 -62.50 -6.11 5.69
C SER A 88 -62.68 -6.48 7.16
N ARG A 89 -62.44 -7.76 7.52
CA ARG A 89 -62.63 -8.26 8.87
C ARG A 89 -61.66 -7.63 9.87
N PHE A 90 -60.43 -7.33 9.46
CA PHE A 90 -59.45 -6.66 10.32
C PHE A 90 -59.61 -5.13 10.41
N LEU A 91 -60.06 -4.46 9.33
CA LEU A 91 -60.08 -2.99 9.25
C LEU A 91 -61.45 -2.37 9.57
N THR A 92 -62.54 -3.05 9.25
CA THR A 92 -63.93 -2.58 9.47
C THR A 92 -64.78 -3.53 10.31
N GLY A 93 -64.30 -4.74 10.60
CA GLY A 93 -65.06 -5.78 11.32
C GLY A 93 -66.15 -6.45 10.49
N THR A 94 -66.26 -6.10 9.20
CA THR A 94 -67.23 -6.64 8.23
C THR A 94 -66.60 -7.74 7.37
N THR A 95 -67.40 -8.57 6.71
CA THR A 95 -66.89 -9.56 5.75
C THR A 95 -66.64 -8.97 4.35
N SER A 96 -67.16 -7.78 4.04
CA SER A 96 -67.02 -7.12 2.74
C SER A 96 -66.84 -5.61 2.86
N GLY A 97 -66.61 -4.93 1.73
CA GLY A 97 -66.47 -3.48 1.61
C GLY A 97 -65.04 -2.98 1.33
N LEU A 98 -64.02 -3.78 1.59
CA LEU A 98 -62.61 -3.50 1.27
C LEU A 98 -61.98 -4.65 0.47
N ARG A 99 -61.24 -4.31 -0.59
CA ARG A 99 -60.57 -5.26 -1.50
C ARG A 99 -59.09 -4.93 -1.68
N LEU A 100 -58.33 -5.91 -2.19
CA LEU A 100 -56.88 -5.80 -2.42
C LEU A 100 -56.58 -5.86 -3.92
N GLY A 101 -56.11 -4.75 -4.48
CA GLY A 101 -55.61 -4.70 -5.85
C GLY A 101 -54.08 -4.84 -5.91
N CYS A 102 -53.56 -5.52 -6.93
CA CYS A 102 -52.13 -5.60 -7.24
C CYS A 102 -51.79 -4.99 -8.61
N THR A 103 -50.50 -4.75 -8.87
CA THR A 103 -49.98 -4.32 -10.18
C THR A 103 -48.60 -4.90 -10.50
N MET A 104 -48.46 -5.45 -11.71
CA MET A 104 -47.19 -5.94 -12.25
C MET A 104 -46.44 -4.84 -13.03
N MET A 105 -46.00 -3.81 -12.31
CA MET A 105 -45.07 -2.76 -12.79
C MET A 105 -45.52 -1.83 -13.93
N ASP A 106 -46.80 -1.42 -13.94
CA ASP A 106 -47.18 -0.24 -14.71
C ASP A 106 -46.57 1.06 -14.12
N LYS A 107 -46.37 2.08 -14.96
CA LYS A 107 -45.70 3.35 -14.59
C LYS A 107 -46.61 4.55 -14.78
N ARG A 108 -46.45 5.56 -13.91
CA ARG A 108 -47.21 6.81 -13.99
C ARG A 108 -46.79 7.59 -15.24
N ASN A 109 -47.77 8.02 -16.05
CA ASN A 109 -47.52 8.87 -17.20
C ASN A 109 -47.48 10.35 -16.76
N LEU A 110 -46.28 10.89 -16.55
CA LEU A 110 -46.13 12.23 -15.98
C LEU A 110 -46.51 13.38 -16.94
N PHE A 111 -46.85 13.08 -18.20
CA PHE A 111 -47.28 14.07 -19.19
C PHE A 111 -48.78 14.42 -19.09
N VAL A 112 -49.53 13.73 -18.24
CA VAL A 112 -50.97 13.95 -17.99
C VAL A 112 -51.14 14.78 -16.70
N GLU A 113 -52.24 15.53 -16.58
CA GLU A 113 -52.62 16.17 -15.33
C GLU A 113 -52.95 15.12 -14.24
N PRO A 114 -52.60 15.33 -12.96
CA PRO A 114 -51.92 16.51 -12.39
C PRO A 114 -50.38 16.49 -12.53
N TRP A 115 -49.79 15.38 -12.95
CA TRP A 115 -48.34 15.14 -12.96
C TRP A 115 -47.52 16.08 -13.86
N LYS A 116 -48.15 16.63 -14.90
CA LYS A 116 -47.59 17.65 -15.77
C LYS A 116 -47.11 18.89 -14.99
N LYS A 117 -47.82 19.28 -13.92
CA LYS A 117 -47.41 20.38 -13.02
C LYS A 117 -46.20 20.00 -12.16
N PHE A 118 -46.18 18.76 -11.66
CA PHE A 118 -45.05 18.26 -10.86
C PHE A 118 -43.75 18.14 -11.68
N THR A 119 -43.81 17.82 -12.97
CA THR A 119 -42.60 17.75 -13.82
C THR A 119 -42.03 19.11 -14.21
N GLN A 120 -42.85 20.16 -14.25
CA GLN A 120 -42.38 21.55 -14.45
C GLN A 120 -41.51 22.00 -13.27
N VAL A 121 -41.97 21.76 -12.03
CA VAL A 121 -41.27 22.18 -10.79
C VAL A 121 -40.15 21.20 -10.38
N TYR A 122 -40.27 19.91 -10.71
CA TYR A 122 -39.27 18.88 -10.45
C TYR A 122 -38.70 18.31 -11.74
N GLN A 123 -37.94 19.14 -12.46
CA GLN A 123 -37.22 18.78 -13.70
C GLN A 123 -36.33 17.53 -13.58
N LYS A 124 -35.91 17.15 -12.36
CA LYS A 124 -35.20 15.90 -12.11
C LYS A 124 -36.10 14.66 -12.27
N LEU A 125 -37.42 14.72 -12.11
CA LEU A 125 -38.34 13.56 -12.16
C LEU A 125 -38.52 13.01 -13.59
N ARG A 126 -38.66 11.68 -13.74
CA ARG A 126 -38.83 10.99 -15.04
C ARG A 126 -39.84 9.84 -14.89
N ASN A 127 -40.61 9.50 -15.94
CA ASN A 127 -41.59 8.39 -15.89
C ASN A 127 -40.98 7.08 -15.33
N LYS A 128 -39.74 6.77 -15.70
CA LYS A 128 -39.04 5.54 -15.25
C LYS A 128 -38.68 5.49 -13.76
N ASP A 129 -38.74 6.62 -13.06
CA ASP A 129 -38.46 6.74 -11.62
C ASP A 129 -39.73 6.52 -10.76
N THR A 130 -40.91 6.49 -11.40
CA THR A 130 -42.24 6.36 -10.76
C THR A 130 -42.67 4.90 -10.55
N GLY A 131 -43.72 4.71 -9.74
CA GLY A 131 -44.44 3.43 -9.59
C GLY A 131 -45.92 3.67 -9.31
N LEU A 132 -46.80 2.81 -9.84
CA LEU A 132 -48.24 3.07 -9.92
C LEU A 132 -48.91 3.35 -8.57
N PHE A 133 -48.60 2.59 -7.51
CA PHE A 133 -49.18 2.82 -6.17
C PHE A 133 -48.25 3.57 -5.20
N SER A 134 -47.23 4.27 -5.73
CA SER A 134 -46.32 5.11 -4.93
C SER A 134 -46.65 6.60 -5.07
N ASP A 135 -46.55 7.37 -3.97
CA ASP A 135 -46.82 8.82 -3.92
C ASP A 135 -46.06 9.67 -4.95
N LEU A 136 -44.85 9.26 -5.37
CA LEU A 136 -44.05 9.98 -6.36
C LEU A 136 -43.05 9.06 -7.09
N THR A 137 -42.09 8.51 -6.36
CA THR A 137 -41.07 7.58 -6.89
C THR A 137 -41.16 6.22 -6.20
N SER A 138 -40.73 5.17 -6.89
CA SER A 138 -40.78 3.79 -6.38
C SER A 138 -39.89 3.58 -5.14
N TYR A 139 -38.83 4.38 -4.98
CA TYR A 139 -37.86 4.27 -3.89
C TYR A 139 -37.80 5.55 -3.06
N MET A 140 -37.79 5.39 -1.74
CA MET A 140 -37.54 6.44 -0.76
C MET A 140 -36.39 6.01 0.16
N LEU A 141 -35.45 6.91 0.41
CA LEU A 141 -34.30 6.72 1.29
C LEU A 141 -34.41 7.65 2.50
N MET A 142 -33.93 7.20 3.66
CA MET A 142 -33.85 7.99 4.90
C MET A 142 -32.63 7.56 5.72
N THR A 143 -32.12 8.43 6.59
CA THR A 143 -31.08 8.05 7.55
C THR A 143 -31.64 7.79 8.96
N THR A 144 -31.00 6.88 9.71
CA THR A 144 -31.34 6.64 11.12
C THR A 144 -31.13 7.88 11.96
N ARG A 145 -30.01 8.59 11.74
CA ARG A 145 -29.60 9.77 12.51
C ARG A 145 -30.58 10.94 12.37
N SER A 146 -31.21 11.12 11.20
CA SER A 146 -32.34 12.04 11.03
C SER A 146 -33.49 11.70 11.99
N VAL A 147 -33.91 10.43 12.06
CA VAL A 147 -35.05 10.00 12.90
C VAL A 147 -34.72 10.07 14.39
N GLU A 148 -33.49 9.72 14.78
CA GLU A 148 -33.00 9.98 16.15
C GLU A 148 -33.09 11.46 16.50
N LYS A 149 -32.63 12.37 15.61
CA LYS A 149 -32.64 13.82 15.85
C LYS A 149 -34.05 14.43 15.86
N LEU A 150 -35.02 13.77 15.24
CA LEU A 150 -36.44 14.10 15.37
C LEU A 150 -37.01 13.60 16.70
N ASN A 151 -36.66 12.38 17.11
CA ASN A 151 -37.11 11.78 18.38
C ASN A 151 -36.57 12.53 19.61
N GLU A 152 -35.39 13.16 19.53
CA GLU A 152 -34.91 14.13 20.54
C GLU A 152 -35.88 15.31 20.81
N LYS A 153 -36.88 15.55 19.94
CA LYS A 153 -37.85 16.66 20.02
C LYS A 153 -39.30 16.22 20.24
N LEU A 154 -39.54 14.92 20.49
CA LEU A 154 -40.90 14.37 20.63
C LEU A 154 -41.09 13.74 22.01
N GLU A 155 -42.19 14.11 22.69
CA GLU A 155 -42.59 13.50 23.97
C GLU A 155 -42.81 11.98 23.89
N ARG A 156 -43.10 11.48 22.68
CA ARG A 156 -43.23 10.06 22.35
C ARG A 156 -42.38 9.77 21.11
N PRO A 157 -41.25 9.05 21.24
CA PRO A 157 -40.42 8.67 20.10
C PRO A 157 -41.19 7.85 19.06
N VAL A 158 -40.95 8.12 17.79
CA VAL A 158 -41.58 7.43 16.66
C VAL A 158 -40.60 6.46 15.97
N PRO A 159 -41.05 5.27 15.55
CA PRO A 159 -40.20 4.31 14.84
C PRO A 159 -39.98 4.72 13.39
N THR A 160 -38.82 4.38 12.81
CA THR A 160 -38.47 4.64 11.40
C THR A 160 -39.52 4.11 10.41
N LEU A 161 -40.21 3.01 10.75
CA LEU A 161 -41.29 2.40 9.97
C LEU A 161 -42.46 3.35 9.71
N GLN A 162 -42.73 4.31 10.61
CA GLN A 162 -43.82 5.29 10.46
C GLN A 162 -43.63 6.18 9.22
N PHE A 163 -42.39 6.38 8.78
CA PHE A 163 -42.07 7.16 7.57
C PHE A 163 -42.00 6.32 6.28
N ARG A 164 -42.15 4.99 6.38
CA ARG A 164 -42.20 4.02 5.27
C ARG A 164 -41.07 4.16 4.20
N PRO A 165 -39.79 4.34 4.61
CA PRO A 165 -38.66 4.31 3.66
C PRO A 165 -38.49 2.92 3.05
N ASN A 166 -37.95 2.83 1.83
CA ASN A 166 -37.53 1.57 1.22
C ASN A 166 -36.09 1.22 1.59
N ILE A 167 -35.27 2.23 1.85
CA ILE A 167 -33.83 2.14 2.15
C ILE A 167 -33.58 2.99 3.40
N LEU A 168 -32.99 2.38 4.42
CA LEU A 168 -32.61 3.05 5.66
C LEU A 168 -31.08 2.97 5.80
N VAL A 169 -30.42 4.12 5.95
CA VAL A 169 -28.94 4.23 5.97
C VAL A 169 -28.49 4.75 7.33
N SER A 170 -27.34 4.28 7.84
CA SER A 170 -26.74 4.85 9.05
C SER A 170 -25.74 5.94 8.68
N THR A 171 -25.85 7.12 9.31
CA THR A 171 -24.99 8.30 9.08
C THR A 171 -24.49 8.89 10.40
N GLN A 172 -23.56 9.85 10.34
CA GLN A 172 -23.00 10.47 11.55
C GLN A 172 -23.71 11.79 11.89
N GLN A 173 -24.01 12.60 10.87
CA GLN A 173 -24.85 13.79 10.99
C GLN A 173 -26.31 13.45 10.63
N PRO A 174 -27.29 14.15 11.23
CA PRO A 174 -28.67 14.11 10.79
C PRO A 174 -28.83 14.91 9.48
N PHE A 175 -29.77 14.50 8.62
CA PHE A 175 -30.12 15.17 7.36
C PHE A 175 -28.98 15.22 6.32
N GLU A 176 -28.01 14.30 6.38
CA GLU A 176 -26.99 14.14 5.32
C GLU A 176 -27.65 13.82 3.96
N GLU A 177 -28.74 13.04 3.97
CA GLU A 177 -29.39 12.53 2.76
C GLU A 177 -29.89 13.62 1.81
N ASP A 178 -30.26 14.79 2.32
CA ASP A 178 -30.77 15.91 1.51
C ASP A 178 -29.69 16.48 0.56
N ASN A 179 -28.40 16.33 0.92
CA ASN A 179 -27.27 16.82 0.13
C ASN A 179 -26.74 15.79 -0.89
N TRP A 180 -27.20 14.53 -0.85
CA TRP A 180 -26.73 13.49 -1.75
C TRP A 180 -27.39 13.63 -3.12
N GLU A 181 -26.64 13.91 -4.19
CA GLU A 181 -27.18 13.92 -5.56
C GLU A 181 -27.32 12.51 -6.15
N TRP A 182 -26.32 11.67 -5.94
CA TRP A 182 -26.20 10.31 -6.46
C TRP A 182 -25.73 9.38 -5.35
N ILE A 183 -26.41 8.25 -5.18
CA ILE A 183 -26.13 7.26 -4.15
C ILE A 183 -25.81 5.93 -4.85
N LYS A 184 -24.63 5.38 -4.57
CA LYS A 184 -24.27 4.02 -4.95
C LYS A 184 -24.51 3.08 -3.76
N ILE A 185 -25.11 1.92 -4.01
CA ILE A 185 -25.36 0.89 -3.00
C ILE A 185 -24.79 -0.44 -3.51
N GLY A 186 -23.97 -1.09 -2.68
CA GLY A 186 -23.21 -2.28 -3.07
C GLY A 186 -22.33 -2.06 -4.30
N GLU A 187 -22.08 -3.13 -5.05
CA GLU A 187 -21.17 -3.11 -6.20
C GLU A 187 -21.72 -2.32 -7.41
N ARG A 188 -23.05 -2.33 -7.62
CA ARG A 188 -23.69 -2.00 -8.91
C ARG A 188 -24.87 -1.04 -8.85
N VAL A 189 -25.64 -0.98 -7.76
CA VAL A 189 -26.88 -0.18 -7.74
C VAL A 189 -26.53 1.29 -7.68
N VAL A 190 -27.09 2.08 -8.60
CA VAL A 190 -27.00 3.54 -8.58
C VAL A 190 -28.40 4.12 -8.61
N ILE A 191 -28.73 4.88 -7.57
CA ILE A 191 -29.94 5.69 -7.48
C ILE A 191 -29.55 7.17 -7.43
N ARG A 192 -30.47 8.03 -7.82
CA ARG A 192 -30.29 9.48 -7.88
C ARG A 192 -31.36 10.15 -7.04
N ASN A 193 -30.98 11.14 -6.24
CA ASN A 193 -31.93 11.99 -5.54
C ASN A 193 -32.71 12.82 -6.56
N VAL A 194 -34.02 12.62 -6.58
CA VAL A 194 -34.94 13.35 -7.45
C VAL A 194 -35.40 14.62 -6.74
N LYS A 195 -35.68 14.51 -5.43
CA LYS A 195 -36.31 15.52 -4.59
C LYS A 195 -36.30 15.04 -3.12
N PRO A 196 -36.17 15.92 -2.10
CA PRO A 196 -36.57 15.59 -0.74
C PRO A 196 -38.01 15.08 -0.62
N CYS A 197 -38.29 14.24 0.37
CA CYS A 197 -39.64 13.83 0.77
C CYS A 197 -40.29 14.97 1.59
N SER A 198 -40.56 16.05 0.86
CA SER A 198 -41.15 17.33 1.24
C SER A 198 -42.39 17.22 2.13
N ARG A 199 -42.49 18.10 3.14
CA ARG A 199 -43.76 18.62 3.69
C ARG A 199 -43.57 19.94 4.51
N PHE A 200 -42.47 20.13 5.27
CA PHE A 200 -42.12 21.33 6.09
C PHE A 200 -40.59 21.49 6.29
N ARG A 201 -40.07 22.54 6.94
CA ARG A 201 -40.76 23.79 7.37
C ARG A 201 -40.25 24.92 6.49
N GLU A 202 -41.15 25.87 6.21
CA GLU A 202 -40.82 27.15 5.54
C GLU A 202 -39.90 26.97 4.31
N GLN A 203 -40.45 26.32 3.27
CA GLN A 203 -40.02 26.61 1.91
C GLN A 203 -40.14 28.13 1.67
N THR A 204 -39.16 28.70 0.99
CA THR A 204 -39.14 30.11 0.56
C THR A 204 -39.59 30.30 -0.90
N ASP A 205 -39.93 29.20 -1.57
CA ASP A 205 -40.27 29.07 -2.98
C ASP A 205 -41.81 29.03 -3.17
N PRO A 206 -42.46 30.09 -3.69
CA PRO A 206 -43.92 30.16 -3.77
C PRO A 206 -44.56 29.10 -4.69
N GLU A 207 -43.88 28.71 -5.77
CA GLU A 207 -44.41 27.71 -6.71
C GLU A 207 -44.44 26.33 -6.06
N ARG A 208 -43.39 25.96 -5.32
CA ARG A 208 -43.35 24.68 -4.57
C ARG A 208 -44.38 24.62 -3.45
N ILE A 209 -44.58 25.72 -2.71
CA ILE A 209 -45.61 25.79 -1.67
C ILE A 209 -47.00 25.54 -2.26
N SER A 210 -47.29 26.07 -3.47
CA SER A 210 -48.59 25.95 -4.11
C SER A 210 -49.01 24.51 -4.45
N LEU A 211 -48.04 23.62 -4.67
CA LEU A 211 -48.27 22.21 -5.02
C LEU A 211 -48.36 21.27 -3.80
N GLU A 212 -47.83 21.67 -2.63
CA GLU A 212 -47.48 20.71 -1.56
C GLU A 212 -47.85 21.12 -0.14
N GLY A 213 -48.07 22.40 0.15
CA GLY A 213 -48.57 22.85 1.45
C GLY A 213 -47.60 22.71 2.62
N LYS A 214 -48.10 22.23 3.78
CA LYS A 214 -47.49 22.38 5.12
C LYS A 214 -47.80 21.17 6.06
N ALA A 215 -46.92 20.17 6.17
CA ALA A 215 -46.95 19.02 7.12
C ALA A 215 -45.48 18.56 7.43
N PRO A 216 -45.06 17.47 8.11
CA PRO A 216 -43.62 17.25 8.44
C PRO A 216 -42.72 16.54 7.39
N VAL A 217 -41.54 17.10 7.03
CA VAL A 217 -40.50 16.46 6.15
C VAL A 217 -39.89 15.22 6.79
N MET A 218 -39.44 14.26 5.95
CA MET A 218 -38.34 13.35 6.32
C MET A 218 -37.78 12.52 5.15
N GLY A 219 -36.45 12.53 4.90
CA GLY A 219 -35.78 11.70 3.90
C GLY A 219 -35.93 12.17 2.43
N ILE A 220 -35.47 11.37 1.45
CA ILE A 220 -35.44 11.72 0.02
C ILE A 220 -36.17 10.71 -0.88
N TYR A 221 -36.68 11.19 -2.02
CA TYR A 221 -37.24 10.38 -3.11
C TYR A 221 -36.17 10.06 -4.16
N CYS A 222 -36.05 8.78 -4.54
CA CYS A 222 -34.94 8.27 -5.34
C CYS A 222 -35.40 7.67 -6.68
N GLY A 223 -34.76 8.10 -7.76
CA GLY A 223 -34.94 7.55 -9.10
C GLY A 223 -33.84 6.55 -9.45
N LEU A 224 -34.21 5.37 -9.93
CA LEU A 224 -33.26 4.30 -10.26
C LEU A 224 -32.50 4.64 -11.55
N TYR A 225 -31.17 4.60 -11.50
CA TYR A 225 -30.30 4.85 -12.65
C TYR A 225 -29.68 3.55 -13.18
N ILE A 226 -29.08 2.73 -12.31
CA ILE A 226 -28.54 1.41 -12.65
C ILE A 226 -29.17 0.35 -11.73
N PRO A 227 -29.86 -0.67 -12.27
CA PRO A 227 -30.44 -1.76 -11.49
C PRO A 227 -29.40 -2.81 -11.05
N GLY A 228 -29.69 -3.45 -9.92
CA GLY A 228 -28.90 -4.52 -9.30
C GLY A 228 -29.61 -5.03 -8.04
N LYS A 229 -28.99 -5.96 -7.31
CA LYS A 229 -29.47 -6.45 -6.02
C LYS A 229 -28.85 -5.63 -4.88
N VAL A 230 -29.60 -5.43 -3.79
CA VAL A 230 -29.15 -4.81 -2.53
C VAL A 230 -29.36 -5.82 -1.40
N LYS A 231 -28.43 -5.89 -0.45
CA LYS A 231 -28.53 -6.65 0.80
C LYS A 231 -28.48 -5.73 2.02
N ILE A 232 -29.01 -6.22 3.14
CA ILE A 232 -28.80 -5.58 4.44
C ILE A 232 -27.32 -5.79 4.80
N GLY A 233 -26.60 -4.70 5.09
CA GLY A 233 -25.16 -4.75 5.33
C GLY A 233 -24.29 -4.69 4.07
N ASP A 234 -24.80 -4.16 2.94
CA ASP A 234 -23.96 -3.74 1.80
C ASP A 234 -23.07 -2.51 2.18
N GLU A 235 -22.10 -2.75 3.05
CA GLU A 235 -21.06 -1.79 3.42
C GLU A 235 -20.01 -1.61 2.31
N ASN A 236 -19.10 -0.66 2.55
CA ASN A 236 -17.86 -0.48 1.80
C ASN A 236 -17.12 -1.82 1.65
N THR A 237 -16.78 -2.24 0.43
CA THR A 237 -16.34 -3.62 0.05
C THR A 237 -15.05 -4.11 0.70
N LEU A 238 -14.41 -3.29 1.53
CA LEU A 238 -13.22 -3.58 2.31
C LEU A 238 -13.53 -3.86 3.80
N SER A 239 -14.79 -3.76 4.26
CA SER A 239 -15.10 -3.71 5.70
C SER A 239 -14.74 -4.99 6.47
N HIS A 240 -14.77 -6.14 5.81
CA HIS A 240 -14.36 -7.45 6.36
C HIS A 240 -12.85 -7.58 6.61
N ILE A 241 -12.02 -6.70 6.05
CA ILE A 241 -10.57 -6.68 6.26
C ILE A 241 -10.25 -5.99 7.60
N ARG A 242 -10.13 -6.80 8.65
CA ARG A 242 -9.87 -6.38 10.03
C ARG A 242 -9.15 -7.51 10.81
N PRO A 243 -8.48 -7.23 11.94
CA PRO A 243 -7.95 -8.27 12.83
C PRO A 243 -9.02 -9.30 13.22
N ARG A 244 -8.61 -10.56 13.34
CA ARG A 244 -9.48 -11.69 13.75
C ARG A 244 -9.17 -12.25 15.14
N ILE A 245 -7.94 -12.03 15.61
CA ILE A 245 -7.46 -12.32 16.96
C ILE A 245 -8.27 -11.49 17.96
N SER A 246 -8.43 -11.98 19.20
CA SER A 246 -9.19 -11.26 20.23
C SER A 246 -8.55 -9.90 20.59
N SER A 247 -9.26 -9.08 21.35
CA SER A 247 -8.71 -7.81 21.85
C SER A 247 -7.76 -8.00 23.04
N GLU A 248 -7.82 -9.15 23.72
CA GLU A 248 -6.97 -9.51 24.85
C GLU A 248 -5.58 -9.94 24.34
N GLU A 249 -5.53 -10.95 23.45
CA GLU A 249 -4.30 -11.39 22.76
C GLU A 249 -3.60 -10.23 22.01
N GLN A 250 -4.35 -9.28 21.45
CA GLN A 250 -3.78 -8.07 20.81
C GLN A 250 -3.19 -7.07 21.82
N ALA A 251 -3.72 -6.99 23.03
CA ALA A 251 -3.17 -6.16 24.10
C ALA A 251 -1.92 -6.82 24.71
N ASP A 252 -1.91 -8.14 24.86
CA ASP A 252 -0.75 -8.92 25.31
C ASP A 252 0.40 -8.84 24.30
N ALA A 253 0.10 -9.04 23.01
CA ALA A 253 1.08 -8.90 21.94
C ALA A 253 1.70 -7.49 21.89
N ALA A 254 0.88 -6.46 22.08
CA ALA A 254 1.35 -5.07 22.17
C ALA A 254 2.16 -4.80 23.44
N THR A 255 1.81 -5.44 24.57
CA THR A 255 2.58 -5.36 25.83
C THR A 255 3.97 -5.97 25.66
N GLY A 256 4.07 -7.12 24.99
CA GLY A 256 5.36 -7.72 24.65
C GLY A 256 6.27 -6.83 23.80
N VAL A 257 5.72 -5.92 22.97
CA VAL A 257 6.52 -4.89 22.26
C VAL A 257 7.09 -3.89 23.27
N VAL A 258 6.33 -3.46 24.28
CA VAL A 258 6.82 -2.59 25.36
C VAL A 258 7.97 -3.27 26.12
N GLU A 259 7.81 -4.56 26.45
CA GLU A 259 8.81 -5.33 27.19
C GLU A 259 10.12 -5.50 26.42
N ARG A 260 10.07 -5.81 25.12
CA ARG A 260 11.27 -5.92 24.27
C ARG A 260 11.93 -4.56 24.01
N LEU A 261 11.16 -3.47 23.95
CA LEU A 261 11.67 -2.12 23.68
C LEU A 261 12.27 -1.43 24.91
N LEU A 262 11.65 -1.57 26.09
CA LEU A 262 11.96 -0.79 27.30
C LEU A 262 12.45 -1.65 28.48
N GLY A 263 12.29 -2.97 28.41
CA GLY A 263 12.58 -3.90 29.51
C GLY A 263 11.44 -4.01 30.52
N LEU A 264 11.32 -5.20 31.15
CA LEU A 264 10.21 -5.59 32.03
C LEU A 264 9.89 -4.57 33.14
N GLU A 265 10.90 -3.98 33.78
CA GLU A 265 10.68 -3.01 34.87
C GLU A 265 10.09 -1.68 34.37
N ARG A 266 10.47 -1.21 33.18
CA ARG A 266 9.91 0.02 32.59
C ARG A 266 8.54 -0.23 31.96
N ALA A 267 8.31 -1.44 31.43
CA ALA A 267 7.03 -1.83 30.83
C ALA A 267 5.85 -1.72 31.81
N LYS A 268 6.06 -1.98 33.10
CA LYS A 268 5.05 -1.82 34.19
C LYS A 268 4.44 -0.41 34.29
N ASN A 269 5.09 0.61 33.71
CA ASN A 269 4.58 1.98 33.67
C ASN A 269 3.59 2.23 32.53
N PHE A 270 3.39 1.26 31.63
CA PHE A 270 2.50 1.36 30.47
C PHE A 270 1.41 0.29 30.56
N VAL A 271 0.17 0.67 30.25
CA VAL A 271 -0.99 -0.25 30.26
C VAL A 271 -1.60 -0.25 28.86
N MET A 272 -1.35 -1.33 28.12
CA MET A 272 -1.84 -1.50 26.75
C MET A 272 -3.27 -2.06 26.79
N MET A 273 -4.17 -1.47 26.01
CA MET A 273 -5.57 -1.89 25.93
C MET A 273 -6.07 -1.83 24.49
N VAL A 274 -6.95 -2.74 24.09
CA VAL A 274 -7.55 -2.76 22.76
C VAL A 274 -9.07 -2.78 22.86
N ASN A 275 -9.74 -1.87 22.13
CA ASN A 275 -11.19 -1.83 21.98
C ASN A 275 -11.55 -1.41 20.54
N PRO A 276 -11.91 -2.36 19.66
CA PRO A 276 -12.27 -2.08 18.27
C PRO A 276 -13.45 -1.12 18.08
N ASN A 277 -14.30 -0.96 19.10
CA ASN A 277 -15.51 -0.13 19.04
C ASN A 277 -15.33 1.28 19.63
N PHE A 278 -14.11 1.69 20.00
CA PHE A 278 -13.81 3.00 20.60
C PHE A 278 -13.91 4.20 19.61
N THR A 279 -13.97 3.94 18.31
CA THR A 279 -14.10 4.95 17.24
C THR A 279 -14.93 4.46 16.06
N SER A 280 -15.23 5.37 15.13
CA SER A 280 -15.88 5.05 13.85
C SER A 280 -15.20 3.86 13.14
N PRO A 281 -15.96 2.92 12.55
CA PRO A 281 -15.39 1.76 11.86
C PRO A 281 -14.40 2.12 10.75
N GLY A 282 -13.33 1.33 10.63
CA GLY A 282 -12.40 1.37 9.49
C GLY A 282 -11.31 2.45 9.53
N LYS A 283 -11.12 3.18 10.64
CA LYS A 283 -9.96 4.06 10.87
C LYS A 283 -9.31 3.77 12.21
N ASP A 284 -8.07 3.27 12.18
CA ASP A 284 -7.33 3.00 13.42
C ASP A 284 -7.14 4.28 14.23
N SER A 285 -7.29 4.16 15.54
CA SER A 285 -7.25 5.27 16.48
C SER A 285 -6.67 4.82 17.82
N PHE A 286 -6.03 5.74 18.54
CA PHE A 286 -5.56 5.53 19.90
C PHE A 286 -5.91 6.70 20.82
N LEU A 287 -6.11 6.39 22.10
CA LEU A 287 -6.18 7.34 23.20
C LEU A 287 -5.04 7.05 24.17
N ILE A 288 -4.21 8.05 24.46
CA ILE A 288 -3.18 7.99 25.50
C ILE A 288 -3.67 8.86 26.67
N LYS A 289 -3.60 8.31 27.88
CA LYS A 289 -3.99 8.98 29.14
C LYS A 289 -3.03 8.58 30.26
N LYS A 290 -2.54 9.52 31.06
CA LYS A 290 -1.90 9.18 32.34
C LYS A 290 -2.97 8.90 33.42
N ASN A 291 -2.72 7.92 34.29
CA ASN A 291 -3.64 7.52 35.36
C ASN A 291 -3.19 7.99 36.75
N SER A 292 -4.07 7.86 37.74
CA SER A 292 -3.84 8.31 39.12
C SER A 292 -2.76 7.53 39.87
N MET A 293 -2.30 6.38 39.33
CA MET A 293 -1.17 5.60 39.83
C MET A 293 0.14 5.98 39.12
N GLY A 294 0.11 6.95 38.20
CA GLY A 294 1.28 7.44 37.46
C GLY A 294 1.59 6.70 36.15
N GLN A 295 0.87 5.63 35.83
CA GLN A 295 1.06 4.85 34.60
C GLN A 295 0.42 5.53 33.39
N VAL A 296 0.89 5.16 32.19
CA VAL A 296 0.38 5.63 30.90
C VAL A 296 -0.50 4.56 30.27
N GLU A 297 -1.82 4.79 30.29
CA GLU A 297 -2.84 3.96 29.65
C GLU A 297 -2.93 4.29 28.15
N ILE A 298 -2.87 3.26 27.30
CA ILE A 298 -2.88 3.38 25.84
C ILE A 298 -3.96 2.47 25.27
N LEU A 299 -5.10 3.07 24.91
CA LEU A 299 -6.26 2.38 24.34
C LEU A 299 -6.29 2.50 22.82
N GLY A 300 -5.96 1.42 22.10
CA GLY A 300 -6.01 1.32 20.64
C GLY A 300 -7.30 0.67 20.10
N THR A 301 -7.58 0.84 18.81
CA THR A 301 -8.59 0.06 18.06
C THR A 301 -8.13 -1.36 17.69
N SER A 302 -6.81 -1.58 17.72
CA SER A 302 -6.10 -2.80 17.34
C SER A 302 -4.76 -2.84 18.11
N GLY A 303 -4.08 -3.99 18.17
CA GLY A 303 -2.75 -4.08 18.78
C GLY A 303 -1.74 -3.12 18.12
N VAL A 304 -1.76 -3.02 16.78
CA VAL A 304 -1.04 -2.01 15.98
C VAL A 304 -1.36 -0.60 16.46
N ALA A 305 -2.64 -0.24 16.63
CA ALA A 305 -3.00 1.10 17.07
C ALA A 305 -2.52 1.41 18.50
N ALA A 306 -2.46 0.41 19.38
CA ALA A 306 -1.90 0.57 20.72
C ALA A 306 -0.37 0.76 20.68
N ALA A 307 0.37 -0.10 19.95
CA ALA A 307 1.82 0.04 19.77
C ALA A 307 2.20 1.38 19.08
N TRP A 308 1.41 1.82 18.12
CA TRP A 308 1.55 3.13 17.48
C TRP A 308 1.28 4.30 18.45
N GLY A 309 0.33 4.14 19.37
CA GLY A 309 0.09 5.08 20.47
C GLY A 309 1.27 5.16 21.44
N LEU A 310 1.92 4.03 21.76
CA LEU A 310 3.15 3.98 22.54
C LEU A 310 4.27 4.77 21.84
N HIS A 311 4.56 4.47 20.56
CA HIS A 311 5.58 5.19 19.82
C HIS A 311 5.26 6.70 19.71
N TYR A 312 4.00 7.07 19.48
CA TYR A 312 3.59 8.47 19.48
C TYR A 312 3.85 9.16 20.83
N TYR A 313 3.55 8.50 21.95
CA TYR A 313 3.85 9.03 23.29
C TYR A 313 5.36 9.19 23.51
N LEU A 314 6.12 8.11 23.28
CA LEU A 314 7.56 8.05 23.46
C LEU A 314 8.27 9.15 22.64
N LYS A 315 7.95 9.27 21.35
CA LYS A 315 8.53 10.29 20.47
C LYS A 315 8.09 11.72 20.84
N THR A 316 6.79 11.94 21.09
CA THR A 316 6.25 13.31 21.22
C THR A 316 6.47 13.92 22.61
N TYR A 317 6.53 13.08 23.65
CA TYR A 317 6.61 13.52 25.05
C TYR A 317 7.90 13.10 25.75
N CYS A 318 8.44 11.90 25.46
CA CYS A 318 9.67 11.41 26.10
C CYS A 318 10.96 11.68 25.31
N ASN A 319 10.88 12.31 24.13
CA ASN A 319 12.00 12.59 23.22
C ASN A 319 12.76 11.32 22.75
N VAL A 320 12.09 10.17 22.74
CA VAL A 320 12.63 8.86 22.32
C VAL A 320 12.68 8.73 20.80
N HIS A 321 13.66 7.98 20.29
CA HIS A 321 13.84 7.68 18.87
C HIS A 321 13.98 6.18 18.60
N ILE A 322 13.34 5.67 17.53
CA ILE A 322 13.28 4.25 17.19
C ILE A 322 13.46 4.08 15.68
N SER A 323 14.53 3.40 15.25
CA SER A 323 14.78 3.06 13.83
C SER A 323 15.57 1.74 13.67
N TRP A 324 15.88 1.33 12.44
CA TRP A 324 16.39 -0.03 12.15
C TRP A 324 17.83 -0.27 12.64
N GLU A 325 18.64 0.78 12.65
CA GLU A 325 20.05 0.83 13.03
C GLU A 325 20.28 1.07 14.53
N GLY A 326 19.25 1.51 15.26
CA GLY A 326 19.35 1.73 16.70
C GLY A 326 18.19 2.53 17.29
N ASN A 327 18.14 2.56 18.61
CA ASN A 327 17.12 3.27 19.39
C ASN A 327 17.78 4.16 20.44
N GLN A 328 17.18 5.33 20.69
CA GLN A 328 17.43 6.12 21.89
C GLN A 328 16.17 5.97 22.77
N VAL A 329 16.32 5.29 23.92
CA VAL A 329 15.21 4.88 24.81
C VAL A 329 15.43 5.35 26.25
N GLU A 330 16.09 6.48 26.43
CA GLU A 330 16.23 7.12 27.73
C GLU A 330 14.93 7.87 28.03
N LEU A 331 14.28 7.52 29.14
CA LEU A 331 13.01 8.12 29.56
C LEU A 331 13.28 9.17 30.64
N PRO A 332 12.48 10.26 30.71
CA PRO A 332 12.54 11.17 31.86
C PRO A 332 12.11 10.46 33.15
N ASP A 333 12.73 10.80 34.28
CA ASP A 333 12.46 10.21 35.60
C ASP A 333 10.98 10.27 35.99
N ILE A 334 10.29 11.31 35.54
CA ILE A 334 8.84 11.48 35.67
C ILE A 334 8.24 11.50 34.26
N LEU A 335 7.53 10.43 33.91
CA LEU A 335 6.77 10.34 32.65
C LEU A 335 5.80 11.53 32.49
N PRO A 336 5.84 12.30 31.38
CA PRO A 336 4.97 13.47 31.20
C PRO A 336 3.48 13.12 31.24
N ASP A 337 2.67 14.04 31.79
CA ASP A 337 1.22 13.93 31.72
C ASP A 337 0.70 14.17 30.30
N VAL A 338 -0.36 13.46 29.94
CA VAL A 338 -0.90 13.40 28.58
C VAL A 338 -2.37 12.98 28.61
N ARG A 339 -3.18 13.61 27.75
CA ARG A 339 -4.53 13.16 27.40
C ARG A 339 -4.85 13.52 25.95
N VAL A 340 -4.50 12.63 25.02
CA VAL A 340 -4.62 12.88 23.58
C VAL A 340 -5.25 11.70 22.85
N LYS A 341 -6.19 11.98 21.94
CA LYS A 341 -6.80 11.01 21.03
C LYS A 341 -6.36 11.32 19.60
N ILE A 342 -5.74 10.35 18.93
CA ILE A 342 -5.32 10.44 17.54
C ILE A 342 -6.10 9.41 16.73
N SER A 343 -6.49 9.78 15.51
CA SER A 343 -7.14 8.90 14.54
C SER A 343 -6.45 9.01 13.19
N SER A 344 -6.17 7.86 12.57
CA SER A 344 -5.64 7.77 11.21
C SER A 344 -6.50 8.56 10.21
N ASN A 345 -5.86 9.09 9.18
CA ASN A 345 -6.56 9.63 8.01
C ASN A 345 -7.24 8.52 7.22
N ASP A 346 -6.51 7.42 7.03
CA ASP A 346 -6.77 6.41 6.02
C ASP A 346 -6.95 5.03 6.69
N ARG A 347 -7.44 4.04 5.93
CA ARG A 347 -7.68 2.68 6.45
C ARG A 347 -6.39 1.89 6.61
N PHE A 348 -5.49 1.99 5.64
CA PHE A 348 -4.30 1.14 5.57
C PHE A 348 -3.00 1.95 5.69
N ARG A 349 -2.02 1.37 6.39
CA ARG A 349 -0.61 1.76 6.36
C ARG A 349 0.16 0.54 5.87
N TYR A 350 0.63 0.60 4.62
CA TYR A 350 1.21 -0.52 3.89
C TYR A 350 2.74 -0.54 3.98
N TYR A 351 3.36 -1.72 4.00
CA TYR A 351 4.82 -1.87 3.97
C TYR A 351 5.30 -3.09 3.17
N GLN A 352 6.54 -2.95 2.69
CA GLN A 352 7.36 -3.88 1.91
C GLN A 352 7.08 -3.88 0.41
N ASN A 353 8.13 -4.15 -0.34
CA ASN A 353 8.13 -4.43 -1.76
C ASN A 353 8.78 -5.80 -1.96
N VAL A 354 8.49 -6.57 -3.02
CA VAL A 354 9.05 -7.95 -3.07
C VAL A 354 10.57 -7.99 -3.17
N CYS A 355 11.26 -6.93 -3.65
CA CYS A 355 12.72 -6.81 -3.53
C CYS A 355 13.23 -6.73 -2.09
N THR A 356 12.44 -6.26 -1.11
CA THR A 356 12.91 -6.17 0.28
C THR A 356 13.31 -7.56 0.79
N LEU A 357 12.62 -8.60 0.31
CA LEU A 357 12.87 -10.02 0.55
C LEU A 357 14.14 -10.57 -0.15
N GLY A 358 14.74 -9.79 -1.06
CA GLY A 358 16.02 -10.07 -1.73
C GLY A 358 17.14 -9.21 -1.17
N TYR A 359 17.04 -7.89 -1.31
CA TYR A 359 18.10 -6.93 -0.94
C TYR A 359 18.17 -6.59 0.56
N THR A 360 17.35 -7.19 1.41
CA THR A 360 17.47 -7.03 2.87
C THR A 360 17.17 -8.33 3.62
N SER A 361 15.95 -8.86 3.52
CA SER A 361 15.49 -9.96 4.39
C SER A 361 15.68 -11.38 3.83
N ALA A 362 16.47 -11.52 2.75
CA ALA A 362 16.85 -12.83 2.19
C ALA A 362 17.61 -13.72 3.19
N TRP A 363 18.38 -13.11 4.09
CA TRP A 363 19.21 -13.80 5.08
C TRP A 363 18.76 -13.58 6.53
N TRP A 364 17.55 -13.10 6.76
CA TRP A 364 17.04 -12.81 8.11
C TRP A 364 16.61 -14.07 8.85
N GLN A 365 16.98 -14.13 10.14
CA GLN A 365 16.45 -15.15 11.06
C GLN A 365 15.21 -14.61 11.78
N TRP A 366 14.67 -15.38 12.73
CA TRP A 366 13.45 -14.97 13.45
C TRP A 366 13.64 -13.66 14.20
N GLU A 367 14.82 -13.47 14.77
CA GLU A 367 15.21 -12.38 15.67
C GLU A 367 15.32 -11.04 14.92
N ASP A 368 15.53 -11.07 13.60
CA ASP A 368 15.51 -9.89 12.73
C ASP A 368 14.07 -9.55 12.31
N TRP A 369 13.30 -10.59 11.96
CA TRP A 369 11.88 -10.45 11.65
C TRP A 369 11.07 -9.96 12.84
N GLU A 370 11.36 -10.41 14.07
CA GLU A 370 10.73 -9.94 15.31
C GLU A 370 10.93 -8.44 15.50
N LYS A 371 12.18 -7.95 15.42
CA LYS A 371 12.49 -6.50 15.51
C LYS A 371 11.78 -5.70 14.42
N ASN A 372 11.73 -6.21 13.20
CA ASN A 372 11.08 -5.52 12.09
C ASN A 372 9.54 -5.48 12.24
N ILE A 373 8.91 -6.55 12.73
CA ILE A 373 7.46 -6.59 12.98
C ILE A 373 7.09 -5.69 14.17
N ASP A 374 7.94 -5.61 15.19
CA ASP A 374 7.77 -4.64 16.28
C ASP A 374 7.91 -3.19 15.76
N TRP A 375 8.91 -2.90 14.92
CA TRP A 375 9.05 -1.59 14.25
C TRP A 375 7.83 -1.26 13.37
N MET A 376 7.28 -2.24 12.65
CA MET A 376 6.05 -2.10 11.87
C MET A 376 4.87 -1.68 12.76
N ALA A 377 4.63 -2.37 13.87
CA ALA A 377 3.55 -2.05 14.80
C ALA A 377 3.73 -0.67 15.47
N LEU A 378 4.95 -0.34 15.90
CA LEU A 378 5.30 0.98 16.44
C LEU A 378 5.08 2.11 15.41
N ASN A 379 5.28 1.85 14.12
CA ASN A 379 5.00 2.82 13.05
C ASN A 379 3.54 2.80 12.56
N GLY A 380 2.67 1.96 13.17
CA GLY A 380 1.25 1.87 12.83
C GLY A 380 0.96 1.11 11.54
N ILE A 381 1.93 0.39 10.96
CA ILE A 381 1.75 -0.46 9.78
C ILE A 381 0.74 -1.57 10.11
N ASN A 382 -0.36 -1.65 9.36
CA ASN A 382 -1.40 -2.65 9.55
C ASN A 382 -1.63 -3.57 8.34
N LEU A 383 -0.82 -3.44 7.29
CA LEU A 383 -0.89 -4.25 6.08
C LEU A 383 0.53 -4.43 5.51
N ALA A 384 1.01 -5.67 5.31
CA ALA A 384 2.37 -5.89 4.78
C ALA A 384 2.51 -7.26 4.08
N LEU A 385 3.49 -7.39 3.18
CA LEU A 385 3.80 -8.66 2.52
C LEU A 385 4.29 -9.71 3.53
N ALA A 386 3.83 -10.95 3.38
CA ALA A 386 4.34 -12.11 4.11
C ALA A 386 4.54 -13.27 3.12
N PHE A 387 5.73 -13.31 2.49
CA PHE A 387 6.00 -14.10 1.29
C PHE A 387 6.99 -15.26 1.50
N THR A 388 7.47 -15.45 2.72
CA THR A 388 8.44 -16.50 3.08
C THR A 388 7.82 -17.89 2.92
N GLY A 389 8.62 -18.91 2.56
CA GLY A 389 8.19 -20.30 2.43
C GLY A 389 7.33 -20.64 1.20
N GLN A 390 7.01 -19.68 0.32
CA GLN A 390 6.11 -19.96 -0.83
C GLN A 390 6.69 -20.97 -1.83
N GLU A 391 8.02 -21.04 -1.97
CA GLU A 391 8.70 -22.05 -2.79
C GLU A 391 8.44 -23.47 -2.30
N ALA A 392 8.31 -23.67 -0.98
CA ALA A 392 7.97 -24.97 -0.40
C ALA A 392 6.51 -25.37 -0.71
N ILE A 393 5.58 -24.41 -0.75
CA ILE A 393 4.21 -24.64 -1.21
C ILE A 393 4.19 -24.98 -2.71
N TRP A 394 4.96 -24.25 -3.53
CA TRP A 394 5.11 -24.58 -4.95
C TRP A 394 5.72 -25.96 -5.17
N GLN A 395 6.71 -26.38 -4.38
CA GLN A 395 7.25 -27.74 -4.42
C GLN A 395 6.17 -28.78 -4.11
N LYS A 396 5.38 -28.59 -3.04
CA LYS A 396 4.22 -29.47 -2.72
C LYS A 396 3.22 -29.55 -3.88
N VAL A 397 2.96 -28.45 -4.58
CA VAL A 397 2.05 -28.40 -5.75
C VAL A 397 2.64 -29.10 -6.97
N TYR A 398 3.89 -28.82 -7.33
CA TYR A 398 4.54 -29.41 -8.51
C TYR A 398 4.80 -30.91 -8.34
N LEU A 399 5.15 -31.39 -7.15
CA LEU A 399 5.24 -32.83 -6.87
C LEU A 399 3.87 -33.53 -7.01
N ARG A 400 2.78 -32.90 -6.53
CA ARG A 400 1.39 -33.36 -6.77
C ARG A 400 0.98 -33.36 -8.26
N LEU A 401 1.76 -32.73 -9.15
CA LEU A 401 1.55 -32.67 -10.60
C LEU A 401 2.54 -33.55 -11.40
N ASN A 402 3.37 -34.37 -10.73
CA ASN A 402 4.38 -35.25 -11.33
C ASN A 402 5.55 -34.54 -12.05
N PHE A 403 5.96 -33.36 -11.56
CA PHE A 403 7.29 -32.81 -11.84
C PHE A 403 8.36 -33.56 -11.05
N THR A 404 9.58 -33.64 -11.58
CA THR A 404 10.74 -34.15 -10.84
C THR A 404 11.37 -33.05 -9.97
N VAL A 405 12.23 -33.42 -9.03
CA VAL A 405 12.92 -32.45 -8.14
C VAL A 405 13.87 -31.56 -8.95
N GLU A 406 14.51 -32.13 -9.97
CA GLU A 406 15.42 -31.44 -10.89
C GLU A 406 14.68 -30.38 -11.71
N GLU A 407 13.48 -30.68 -12.21
CA GLU A 407 12.64 -29.74 -12.96
C GLU A 407 12.13 -28.56 -12.10
N ILE A 408 11.93 -28.80 -10.80
CA ILE A 408 11.56 -27.78 -9.81
C ILE A 408 12.79 -26.92 -9.47
N ASN A 409 13.96 -27.53 -9.31
CA ASN A 409 15.23 -26.85 -9.07
C ASN A 409 15.71 -26.02 -10.28
N GLU A 410 15.37 -26.44 -11.51
CA GLU A 410 15.54 -25.63 -12.73
C GLU A 410 14.59 -24.42 -12.83
N HIS A 411 13.59 -24.34 -11.95
CA HIS A 411 12.61 -23.26 -11.92
C HIS A 411 12.89 -22.25 -10.80
N PHE A 412 13.13 -22.69 -9.57
CA PHE A 412 13.40 -21.78 -8.45
C PHE A 412 14.79 -21.13 -8.55
N GLY A 413 14.85 -19.80 -8.38
CA GLY A 413 16.12 -19.10 -8.16
C GLY A 413 16.68 -19.32 -6.76
N GLY A 414 17.91 -18.89 -6.53
CA GLY A 414 18.54 -18.89 -5.21
C GLY A 414 17.91 -17.88 -4.24
N PRO A 415 18.18 -17.98 -2.93
CA PRO A 415 17.56 -17.14 -1.90
C PRO A 415 17.60 -15.64 -2.18
N GLY A 416 18.76 -15.13 -2.63
CA GLY A 416 18.95 -13.72 -2.97
C GLY A 416 18.18 -13.27 -4.22
N PHE A 417 17.69 -14.19 -5.05
CA PHE A 417 17.05 -13.93 -6.35
C PHE A 417 15.57 -14.36 -6.42
N LEU A 418 15.00 -14.86 -5.31
CA LEU A 418 13.60 -15.28 -5.22
C LEU A 418 12.58 -14.22 -5.69
N PRO A 419 12.70 -12.91 -5.41
CA PRO A 419 11.72 -11.92 -5.86
C PRO A 419 11.45 -11.98 -7.37
N TRP A 420 12.51 -12.03 -8.18
CA TRP A 420 12.40 -12.00 -9.65
C TRP A 420 12.05 -13.36 -10.24
N SER A 421 12.29 -14.45 -9.53
CA SER A 421 11.72 -15.76 -9.89
C SER A 421 10.21 -15.82 -9.63
N ARG A 422 9.73 -15.27 -8.51
CA ARG A 422 8.29 -15.17 -8.16
C ARG A 422 7.53 -14.30 -9.17
N MET A 423 8.17 -13.24 -9.66
CA MET A 423 7.64 -12.34 -10.71
C MET A 423 7.87 -12.83 -12.15
N GLY A 424 8.37 -14.06 -12.35
CA GLY A 424 8.52 -14.66 -13.69
C GLY A 424 9.59 -14.03 -14.59
N ASN A 425 10.52 -13.25 -14.04
CA ASN A 425 11.60 -12.59 -14.78
C ASN A 425 12.79 -13.53 -15.05
N MET A 426 13.06 -14.49 -14.17
CA MET A 426 14.21 -15.40 -14.23
C MET A 426 13.89 -16.74 -13.55
N ARG A 427 14.74 -17.76 -13.75
CA ARG A 427 14.62 -19.10 -13.14
C ARG A 427 15.99 -19.70 -12.82
N GLY A 428 16.08 -20.60 -11.84
CA GLY A 428 17.25 -21.46 -11.59
C GLY A 428 18.57 -20.78 -11.15
N PHE A 429 18.77 -19.49 -11.44
CA PHE A 429 20.02 -18.79 -11.11
C PHE A 429 20.16 -18.58 -9.60
N GLY A 430 21.34 -18.93 -9.06
CA GLY A 430 21.62 -18.97 -7.63
C GLY A 430 21.02 -20.19 -6.89
N GLY A 431 20.22 -21.02 -7.57
CA GLY A 431 19.71 -22.28 -7.03
C GLY A 431 20.74 -23.43 -7.12
N PRO A 432 20.39 -24.66 -6.70
CA PRO A 432 19.06 -25.12 -6.29
C PRO A 432 18.62 -24.63 -4.90
N LEU A 433 17.39 -24.96 -4.50
CA LEU A 433 16.93 -24.83 -3.11
C LEU A 433 16.82 -26.24 -2.48
N ASN A 434 17.51 -26.45 -1.36
CA ASN A 434 17.50 -27.72 -0.66
C ASN A 434 16.24 -27.89 0.20
N SER A 435 15.91 -29.13 0.59
CA SER A 435 14.80 -29.44 1.51
C SER A 435 14.90 -28.67 2.83
N ASN A 436 16.11 -28.50 3.37
CA ASN A 436 16.43 -27.68 4.54
C ASN A 436 15.93 -26.23 4.42
N TRP A 437 16.14 -25.58 3.27
CA TRP A 437 15.60 -24.24 2.99
C TRP A 437 14.07 -24.21 3.04
N HIS A 438 13.41 -25.21 2.44
CA HIS A 438 11.95 -25.32 2.46
C HIS A 438 11.39 -25.52 3.88
N GLU A 439 12.01 -26.36 4.71
CA GLU A 439 11.61 -26.54 6.11
C GLU A 439 11.84 -25.28 6.96
N LYS A 440 13.03 -24.67 6.89
CA LYS A 440 13.36 -23.44 7.62
C LYS A 440 12.40 -22.30 7.25
N SER A 441 12.14 -22.12 5.95
CA SER A 441 11.28 -21.03 5.47
C SER A 441 9.79 -21.24 5.79
N ILE A 442 9.28 -22.48 5.85
CA ILE A 442 7.93 -22.75 6.40
C ILE A 442 7.88 -22.37 7.90
N ARG A 443 8.84 -22.85 8.71
CA ARG A 443 8.87 -22.57 10.16
C ARG A 443 8.97 -21.07 10.47
N LEU A 444 9.75 -20.33 9.68
CA LEU A 444 9.90 -18.88 9.79
C LEU A 444 8.61 -18.14 9.38
N GLN A 445 7.97 -18.53 8.27
CA GLN A 445 6.71 -17.94 7.82
C GLN A 445 5.59 -18.13 8.85
N HIS A 446 5.49 -19.29 9.50
CA HIS A 446 4.53 -19.52 10.58
C HIS A 446 4.68 -18.49 11.71
N ARG A 447 5.90 -18.29 12.24
CA ARG A 447 6.15 -17.28 13.29
C ARG A 447 5.87 -15.83 12.85
N ILE A 448 6.23 -15.49 11.60
CA ILE A 448 5.95 -14.17 11.01
C ILE A 448 4.44 -13.92 10.99
N LEU A 449 3.66 -14.86 10.46
CA LEU A 449 2.21 -14.74 10.36
C LEU A 449 1.53 -14.73 11.74
N GLU A 450 2.00 -15.56 12.67
CA GLU A 450 1.54 -15.58 14.07
C GLU A 450 1.71 -14.21 14.73
N ARG A 451 2.93 -13.64 14.73
CA ARG A 451 3.20 -12.33 15.35
C ARG A 451 2.48 -11.19 14.64
N MET A 452 2.41 -11.20 13.30
CA MET A 452 1.66 -10.20 12.54
C MET A 452 0.18 -10.23 12.94
N ARG A 453 -0.47 -11.40 12.93
CA ARG A 453 -1.88 -11.56 13.30
C ARG A 453 -2.14 -11.22 14.75
N ALA A 454 -1.25 -11.63 15.66
CA ALA A 454 -1.34 -11.33 17.10
C ALA A 454 -1.34 -9.82 17.37
N LEU A 455 -0.51 -9.04 16.66
CA LEU A 455 -0.52 -7.57 16.74
C LEU A 455 -1.71 -6.94 15.98
N GLY A 456 -2.40 -7.67 15.12
CA GLY A 456 -3.47 -7.15 14.24
C GLY A 456 -2.96 -6.56 12.91
N ILE A 457 -1.71 -6.86 12.53
CA ILE A 457 -1.19 -6.59 11.19
C ILE A 457 -1.76 -7.62 10.23
N ILE A 458 -2.26 -7.17 9.08
CA ILE A 458 -2.88 -8.02 8.07
C ILE A 458 -1.80 -8.45 7.06
N PRO A 459 -1.46 -9.74 6.97
CA PRO A 459 -0.50 -10.23 5.99
C PRO A 459 -1.12 -10.29 4.59
N VAL A 460 -0.37 -9.81 3.60
CA VAL A 460 -0.65 -9.97 2.17
C VAL A 460 0.10 -11.20 1.68
N LEU A 461 -0.66 -12.20 1.23
CA LEU A 461 -0.15 -13.52 0.86
C LEU A 461 0.05 -13.64 -0.66
N PRO A 462 0.93 -14.53 -1.17
CA PRO A 462 1.11 -14.72 -2.60
C PRO A 462 -0.08 -15.47 -3.24
N ALA A 463 -0.30 -15.26 -4.53
CA ALA A 463 -1.23 -16.02 -5.38
C ALA A 463 -0.63 -16.28 -6.77
N PHE A 464 -1.20 -17.24 -7.51
CA PHE A 464 -0.64 -17.71 -8.78
C PHE A 464 -0.78 -16.68 -9.91
N ALA A 465 0.38 -16.25 -10.43
CA ALA A 465 0.49 -15.25 -11.49
C ALA A 465 0.54 -15.82 -12.92
N GLY A 466 0.56 -17.14 -13.11
CA GLY A 466 0.62 -17.78 -14.42
C GLY A 466 1.98 -18.35 -14.84
N HIS A 467 3.06 -17.98 -14.15
CA HIS A 467 4.41 -18.48 -14.46
C HIS A 467 4.57 -19.94 -14.05
N VAL A 468 5.09 -20.78 -14.96
CA VAL A 468 5.26 -22.23 -14.78
C VAL A 468 6.63 -22.73 -15.29
N PRO A 469 7.13 -23.90 -14.82
CA PRO A 469 8.42 -24.45 -15.23
C PRO A 469 8.54 -24.72 -16.74
N ARG A 470 9.77 -24.75 -17.27
CA ARG A 470 10.04 -25.16 -18.67
C ARG A 470 9.51 -26.58 -18.97
N ALA A 471 9.54 -27.47 -17.98
CA ALA A 471 9.02 -28.83 -18.05
C ALA A 471 7.48 -28.94 -18.18
N PHE A 472 6.71 -27.84 -18.04
CA PHE A 472 5.24 -27.89 -18.02
C PHE A 472 4.63 -28.59 -19.24
N LEU A 473 5.22 -28.39 -20.43
CA LEU A 473 4.78 -29.04 -21.68
C LEU A 473 5.09 -30.55 -21.76
N ARG A 474 5.96 -31.11 -20.91
CA ARG A 474 6.16 -32.57 -20.78
C ARG A 474 4.91 -33.25 -20.22
N LEU A 475 4.26 -32.59 -19.27
CA LEU A 475 3.08 -33.09 -18.54
C LEU A 475 1.78 -32.65 -19.22
N PHE A 476 1.74 -31.41 -19.72
CA PHE A 476 0.57 -30.80 -20.34
C PHE A 476 0.86 -30.33 -21.77
N PRO A 477 1.12 -31.23 -22.74
CA PRO A 477 1.53 -30.89 -24.11
C PRO A 477 0.43 -30.20 -24.94
N LYS A 478 -0.78 -30.01 -24.40
CA LYS A 478 -1.90 -29.28 -25.02
C LYS A 478 -2.18 -27.92 -24.36
N ALA A 479 -1.43 -27.55 -23.32
CA ALA A 479 -1.63 -26.29 -22.62
C ALA A 479 -1.19 -25.09 -23.47
N ASN A 480 -1.98 -24.02 -23.47
CA ASN A 480 -1.59 -22.79 -24.17
C ASN A 480 -0.63 -21.96 -23.31
N VAL A 481 0.66 -22.01 -23.64
CA VAL A 481 1.72 -21.31 -22.91
C VAL A 481 2.52 -20.38 -23.83
N THR A 482 2.68 -19.13 -23.43
CA THR A 482 3.61 -18.19 -24.07
C THR A 482 4.99 -18.34 -23.43
N LYS A 483 6.08 -18.29 -24.20
CA LYS A 483 7.43 -18.14 -23.63
C LYS A 483 7.64 -16.66 -23.28
N SER A 484 8.07 -16.35 -22.06
CA SER A 484 8.42 -14.98 -21.65
C SER A 484 9.55 -14.39 -22.52
N ALA A 485 9.65 -13.06 -22.56
CA ALA A 485 10.71 -12.36 -23.29
C ALA A 485 12.09 -12.52 -22.60
N VAL A 486 13.18 -12.22 -23.32
CA VAL A 486 14.54 -12.23 -22.75
C VAL A 486 14.73 -11.03 -21.82
N TRP A 487 14.58 -11.27 -20.53
CA TRP A 487 14.74 -10.25 -19.51
C TRP A 487 16.22 -10.01 -19.17
N ASN A 488 16.64 -8.73 -19.17
CA ASN A 488 18.00 -8.26 -18.84
C ASN A 488 19.17 -9.07 -19.45
N ASN A 489 19.02 -9.56 -20.68
CA ASN A 489 20.02 -10.36 -21.41
C ASN A 489 20.41 -11.69 -20.72
N PHE A 490 19.65 -12.18 -19.74
CA PHE A 490 19.89 -13.50 -19.15
C PHE A 490 19.76 -14.60 -20.20
N SER A 491 20.76 -15.50 -20.24
CA SER A 491 20.73 -16.67 -21.14
C SER A 491 19.52 -17.57 -20.88
N ASP A 492 19.07 -18.32 -21.89
CA ASP A 492 17.83 -19.13 -21.81
C ASP A 492 17.83 -20.22 -20.72
N LYS A 493 19.03 -20.59 -20.22
CA LYS A 493 19.20 -21.43 -19.04
C LYS A 493 18.61 -20.78 -17.78
N TYR A 494 18.81 -19.48 -17.60
CA TYR A 494 18.38 -18.69 -16.44
C TYR A 494 17.19 -17.76 -16.75
N CYS A 495 16.84 -17.61 -18.03
CA CYS A 495 15.62 -16.97 -18.51
C CYS A 495 14.54 -18.04 -18.82
N CYS A 496 13.95 -18.01 -20.00
CA CYS A 496 12.61 -17.44 -19.97
C CYS A 496 11.53 -18.49 -19.62
N PRO A 497 10.82 -18.34 -18.48
CA PRO A 497 9.80 -19.28 -18.06
C PRO A 497 8.61 -19.30 -19.04
N TYR A 498 7.73 -20.26 -18.85
CA TYR A 498 6.45 -20.26 -19.54
C TYR A 498 5.42 -19.45 -18.74
N LEU A 499 4.66 -18.61 -19.43
CA LEU A 499 3.43 -18.01 -18.94
C LEU A 499 2.27 -18.85 -19.46
N LEU A 500 1.56 -19.54 -18.56
CA LEU A 500 0.30 -20.21 -18.86
C LEU A 500 -0.78 -19.15 -19.11
N GLU A 501 -1.52 -19.27 -20.21
CA GLU A 501 -2.57 -18.29 -20.52
C GLU A 501 -3.69 -18.33 -19.47
N PRO A 502 -4.16 -17.17 -18.96
CA PRO A 502 -5.32 -17.11 -18.07
C PRO A 502 -6.65 -17.58 -18.70
N THR A 503 -6.68 -17.83 -20.02
CA THR A 503 -7.78 -18.46 -20.75
C THR A 503 -7.71 -19.99 -20.78
N ASP A 504 -6.60 -20.60 -20.39
CA ASP A 504 -6.44 -22.06 -20.31
C ASP A 504 -7.10 -22.61 -19.02
N PRO A 505 -7.92 -23.69 -19.09
CA PRO A 505 -8.51 -24.32 -17.91
C PRO A 505 -7.50 -24.70 -16.81
N LEU A 506 -6.27 -25.07 -17.19
CA LEU A 506 -5.20 -25.42 -16.25
C LEU A 506 -4.78 -24.23 -15.38
N PHE A 507 -4.89 -22.99 -15.87
CA PHE A 507 -4.57 -21.80 -15.08
C PHE A 507 -5.42 -21.74 -13.81
N LYS A 508 -6.73 -21.94 -13.98
CA LYS A 508 -7.70 -21.94 -12.90
C LYS A 508 -7.50 -23.14 -11.96
N GLN A 509 -7.18 -24.32 -12.50
CA GLN A 509 -6.89 -25.51 -11.71
C GLN A 509 -5.65 -25.34 -10.83
N ILE A 510 -4.53 -24.89 -11.41
CA ILE A 510 -3.24 -24.71 -10.70
C ILE A 510 -3.32 -23.56 -9.70
N GLY A 511 -3.94 -22.43 -10.09
CA GLY A 511 -4.15 -21.30 -9.18
C GLY A 511 -4.99 -21.68 -7.95
N GLN A 512 -6.05 -22.46 -8.15
CA GLN A 512 -6.82 -23.01 -7.02
C GLN A 512 -6.03 -24.02 -6.19
N GLN A 513 -5.23 -24.90 -6.81
CA GLN A 513 -4.45 -25.92 -6.10
C GLN A 513 -3.33 -25.30 -5.24
N PHE A 514 -2.62 -24.30 -5.77
CA PHE A 514 -1.66 -23.50 -5.01
C PHE A 514 -2.34 -22.78 -3.84
N LEU A 515 -3.41 -22.03 -4.13
CA LEU A 515 -4.04 -21.20 -3.11
C LEU A 515 -4.69 -22.04 -1.99
N LYS A 516 -5.29 -23.20 -2.32
CA LYS A 516 -5.75 -24.18 -1.32
C LYS A 516 -4.59 -24.70 -0.48
N THR A 517 -3.50 -25.18 -1.10
CA THR A 517 -2.33 -25.72 -0.37
C THR A 517 -1.66 -24.65 0.51
N TYR A 518 -1.67 -23.38 0.09
CA TYR A 518 -1.16 -22.27 0.89
C TYR A 518 -2.05 -21.97 2.10
N ILE A 519 -3.38 -21.98 1.92
CA ILE A 519 -4.36 -21.75 2.99
C ILE A 519 -4.42 -22.93 3.97
N GLU A 520 -4.25 -24.17 3.49
CA GLU A 520 -4.13 -25.39 4.29
C GLU A 520 -2.92 -25.34 5.23
N GLU A 521 -1.80 -24.77 4.79
CA GLU A 521 -0.59 -24.59 5.62
C GLU A 521 -0.73 -23.35 6.54
N PHE A 522 -0.99 -22.18 5.98
CA PHE A 522 -0.74 -20.89 6.64
C PHE A 522 -2.01 -20.10 7.01
N GLY A 523 -3.20 -20.61 6.69
CA GLY A 523 -4.45 -19.85 6.76
C GLY A 523 -4.49 -18.67 5.78
N THR A 524 -5.43 -17.76 5.96
CA THR A 524 -5.54 -16.55 5.12
C THR A 524 -6.26 -15.40 5.80
N ASP A 525 -5.87 -14.17 5.46
CA ASP A 525 -6.44 -12.91 5.90
C ASP A 525 -7.23 -12.18 4.79
N HIS A 526 -7.54 -12.90 3.69
CA HIS A 526 -8.32 -12.47 2.51
C HIS A 526 -7.65 -11.45 1.56
N VAL A 527 -6.36 -11.13 1.74
CA VAL A 527 -5.63 -10.21 0.85
C VAL A 527 -4.49 -10.94 0.16
N TYR A 528 -4.48 -10.94 -1.18
CA TYR A 528 -3.53 -11.70 -1.99
C TYR A 528 -2.86 -10.83 -3.06
N ASN A 529 -1.55 -10.91 -3.19
CA ASN A 529 -0.78 -10.24 -4.23
C ASN A 529 -0.31 -11.21 -5.33
N CYS A 530 -0.32 -10.71 -6.58
CA CYS A 530 -0.09 -11.47 -7.81
C CYS A 530 0.14 -10.49 -8.98
N ASP A 531 1.26 -10.62 -9.70
CA ASP A 531 1.66 -9.70 -10.78
C ASP A 531 2.16 -10.49 -12.02
N THR A 532 1.28 -10.74 -13.00
CA THR A 532 1.52 -11.62 -14.17
C THR A 532 2.45 -11.06 -15.25
N PHE A 533 2.48 -9.74 -15.44
CA PHE A 533 3.21 -9.09 -16.52
C PHE A 533 4.36 -8.22 -15.99
N ASN A 534 4.94 -8.61 -14.86
CA ASN A 534 6.01 -7.85 -14.25
C ASN A 534 7.24 -7.79 -15.19
N GLU A 535 7.49 -6.61 -15.77
CA GLU A 535 8.52 -6.38 -16.79
C GLU A 535 8.44 -7.29 -18.03
N ASN A 536 7.29 -7.88 -18.30
CA ASN A 536 7.03 -8.73 -19.45
C ASN A 536 5.81 -8.18 -20.19
N GLU A 537 6.00 -7.69 -21.41
CA GLU A 537 4.90 -7.17 -22.23
C GLU A 537 3.91 -8.30 -22.61
N PRO A 538 2.58 -8.10 -22.50
CA PRO A 538 1.62 -9.08 -22.98
C PRO A 538 1.72 -9.22 -24.51
N TYR A 539 1.78 -10.45 -25.02
CA TYR A 539 2.03 -10.73 -26.44
C TYR A 539 0.99 -10.13 -27.42
N THR A 540 -0.19 -9.73 -26.92
CA THR A 540 -1.20 -8.99 -27.68
C THR A 540 -1.76 -7.83 -26.86
N SER A 541 -2.04 -6.72 -27.55
CA SER A 541 -2.54 -5.48 -26.96
C SER A 541 -4.07 -5.32 -27.02
N GLU A 542 -4.79 -6.42 -27.32
CA GLU A 542 -6.24 -6.47 -27.44
C GLU A 542 -6.96 -6.25 -26.10
N LEU A 543 -7.94 -5.33 -26.11
CA LEU A 543 -8.78 -5.03 -24.95
C LEU A 543 -9.54 -6.27 -24.41
N LYS A 544 -9.98 -7.17 -25.31
CA LYS A 544 -10.69 -8.40 -24.93
C LYS A 544 -9.77 -9.36 -24.16
N PHE A 545 -8.53 -9.52 -24.62
CA PHE A 545 -7.52 -10.36 -23.95
C PHE A 545 -7.16 -9.79 -22.57
N LEU A 546 -6.82 -8.51 -22.48
CA LEU A 546 -6.47 -7.86 -21.21
C LEU A 546 -7.62 -7.91 -20.18
N ARG A 547 -8.86 -7.79 -20.63
CA ARG A 547 -10.06 -7.97 -19.77
C ARG A 547 -10.18 -9.40 -19.27
N ASN A 548 -10.00 -10.38 -20.13
CA ASN A 548 -10.10 -11.80 -19.77
C ASN A 548 -9.03 -12.19 -18.75
N ILE A 549 -7.81 -11.67 -18.88
CA ILE A 549 -6.71 -11.94 -17.94
C ILE A 549 -7.06 -11.46 -16.52
N GLY A 550 -7.40 -10.18 -16.38
CA GLY A 550 -7.75 -9.61 -15.07
C GLY A 550 -8.98 -10.29 -14.45
N HIS A 551 -9.92 -10.72 -15.28
CA HIS A 551 -11.05 -11.52 -14.83
C HIS A 551 -10.63 -12.91 -14.34
N SER A 552 -9.91 -13.70 -15.13
CA SER A 552 -9.49 -15.07 -14.80
C SER A 552 -8.60 -15.17 -13.56
N ILE A 553 -7.65 -14.23 -13.39
CA ILE A 553 -6.78 -14.18 -12.19
C ILE A 553 -7.63 -13.97 -10.93
N PHE A 554 -8.52 -12.98 -10.96
CA PHE A 554 -9.44 -12.73 -9.86
C PHE A 554 -10.42 -13.88 -9.64
N GLU A 555 -10.91 -14.52 -10.70
CA GLU A 555 -11.81 -15.67 -10.61
C GLU A 555 -11.12 -16.87 -9.96
N ALA A 556 -9.84 -17.14 -10.27
CA ALA A 556 -9.07 -18.21 -9.65
C ALA A 556 -8.94 -18.02 -8.12
N MET A 557 -8.69 -16.78 -7.67
CA MET A 557 -8.69 -16.43 -6.23
C MET A 557 -10.08 -16.58 -5.61
N ASN A 558 -11.09 -15.95 -6.22
CA ASN A 558 -12.45 -15.82 -5.67
C ASN A 558 -13.19 -17.17 -5.58
N ASN A 559 -12.80 -18.17 -6.38
CA ASN A 559 -13.33 -19.54 -6.28
C ASN A 559 -12.73 -20.37 -5.13
N VAL A 560 -11.61 -19.95 -4.52
CA VAL A 560 -11.11 -20.53 -3.25
C VAL A 560 -11.60 -19.71 -2.07
N ASP A 561 -11.54 -18.39 -2.18
CA ASP A 561 -11.90 -17.45 -1.12
C ASP A 561 -12.85 -16.38 -1.65
N SER A 562 -14.15 -16.51 -1.33
CA SER A 562 -15.19 -15.56 -1.75
C SER A 562 -15.05 -14.15 -1.15
N LYS A 563 -14.13 -13.95 -0.20
CA LYS A 563 -13.77 -12.65 0.38
C LYS A 563 -12.46 -12.08 -0.16
N ALA A 564 -11.77 -12.79 -1.07
CA ALA A 564 -10.50 -12.40 -1.65
C ALA A 564 -10.49 -10.99 -2.25
N ILE A 565 -9.50 -10.20 -1.83
CA ILE A 565 -9.12 -8.94 -2.45
C ILE A 565 -7.80 -9.14 -3.16
N TRP A 566 -7.75 -8.81 -4.45
CA TRP A 566 -6.51 -8.79 -5.20
C TRP A 566 -5.76 -7.48 -4.94
N TYR A 567 -4.54 -7.62 -4.46
CA TYR A 567 -3.61 -6.55 -4.19
C TYR A 567 -2.63 -6.44 -5.37
N TYR A 568 -2.70 -5.35 -6.13
CA TYR A 568 -2.02 -5.20 -7.42
C TYR A 568 -1.18 -3.92 -7.47
N GLY A 569 0.03 -4.00 -8.02
CA GLY A 569 0.89 -2.83 -8.14
C GLY A 569 0.51 -1.89 -9.28
N VAL A 570 0.92 -0.62 -9.19
CA VAL A 570 1.08 0.32 -10.33
C VAL A 570 2.35 1.17 -10.16
N LEU A 571 3.10 1.39 -11.24
CA LEU A 571 4.35 2.16 -11.28
C LEU A 571 4.58 3.03 -12.54
N ASP A 572 5.63 3.84 -12.44
CA ASP A 572 6.23 4.77 -13.42
C ASP A 572 7.77 4.81 -13.19
N TYR A 573 8.53 5.41 -14.11
CA TYR A 573 9.94 5.21 -14.48
C TYR A 573 11.04 5.20 -13.37
N SER A 574 12.24 4.64 -13.58
CA SER A 574 12.69 3.55 -14.48
C SER A 574 14.16 3.17 -14.23
N SER A 575 14.31 2.00 -13.62
CA SER A 575 15.32 0.99 -13.92
C SER A 575 14.60 -0.35 -13.80
N ARG A 576 15.04 -1.37 -14.54
CA ARG A 576 14.25 -2.58 -14.77
C ARG A 576 14.16 -3.51 -13.54
N LEU A 577 13.25 -3.20 -12.61
CA LEU A 577 12.69 -4.13 -11.63
C LEU A 577 11.24 -3.70 -11.26
N MET A 578 10.37 -4.70 -11.07
CA MET A 578 9.29 -4.76 -10.05
C MET A 578 7.87 -4.20 -10.22
N GLN A 579 7.00 -4.79 -9.38
CA GLN A 579 5.54 -4.87 -9.35
C GLN A 579 4.79 -3.60 -9.79
N GLY A 580 3.74 -3.80 -10.59
CA GLY A 580 2.89 -2.71 -11.10
C GLY A 580 3.44 -1.88 -12.24
N TRP A 581 4.71 -2.09 -12.58
CA TRP A 581 5.50 -1.47 -13.65
C TRP A 581 4.74 -1.02 -14.90
N LEU A 582 3.82 -1.89 -15.32
CA LEU A 582 3.12 -1.92 -16.59
C LEU A 582 2.57 -0.58 -17.04
N PHE A 583 1.74 0.07 -16.22
CA PHE A 583 0.89 1.14 -16.76
C PHE A 583 1.64 2.37 -17.25
N TYR A 584 2.92 2.55 -16.91
CA TYR A 584 3.75 3.61 -17.48
C TYR A 584 5.10 3.14 -18.06
N HIS A 585 5.74 2.07 -17.54
CA HIS A 585 7.01 1.56 -18.12
C HIS A 585 6.90 1.41 -19.63
N ASP A 586 5.84 0.72 -20.04
CA ASP A 586 5.39 0.63 -21.40
C ASP A 586 4.08 1.44 -21.51
N SER A 587 4.19 2.75 -21.34
CA SER A 587 3.09 3.72 -21.53
C SER A 587 2.62 3.77 -22.99
N VAL A 588 3.42 3.25 -23.92
CA VAL A 588 3.08 3.08 -25.34
C VAL A 588 2.04 1.96 -25.50
N PHE A 589 2.22 0.83 -24.79
CA PHE A 589 1.20 -0.19 -24.65
C PHE A 589 0.08 0.26 -23.70
N TRP A 590 0.36 0.67 -22.47
CA TRP A 590 -0.65 0.92 -21.43
C TRP A 590 -1.29 2.32 -21.47
N THR A 591 -1.85 2.61 -22.64
CA THR A 591 -2.78 3.70 -22.89
C THR A 591 -4.02 3.59 -21.98
N GLU A 592 -4.67 4.73 -21.70
CA GLU A 592 -5.84 4.79 -20.83
C GLU A 592 -6.95 3.76 -21.16
N PRO A 593 -7.31 3.47 -22.44
CA PRO A 593 -8.31 2.45 -22.75
C PRO A 593 -7.91 1.04 -22.30
N ARG A 594 -6.63 0.64 -22.43
CA ARG A 594 -6.12 -0.68 -22.02
C ARG A 594 -6.07 -0.77 -20.49
N THR A 595 -5.52 0.24 -19.83
CA THR A 595 -5.44 0.35 -18.37
C THR A 595 -6.82 0.35 -17.71
N ARG A 596 -7.77 1.13 -18.26
CA ARG A 596 -9.18 1.12 -17.83
C ARG A 596 -9.83 -0.24 -18.03
N THR A 597 -9.60 -0.90 -19.17
CA THR A 597 -10.19 -2.22 -19.47
C THR A 597 -9.70 -3.30 -18.50
N PHE A 598 -8.42 -3.29 -18.11
CA PHE A 598 -7.89 -4.18 -17.10
C PHE A 598 -8.48 -3.88 -15.71
N LEU A 599 -8.38 -2.63 -15.22
CA LEU A 599 -8.83 -2.25 -13.87
C LEU A 599 -10.35 -2.41 -13.64
N THR A 600 -11.15 -2.30 -14.72
CA THR A 600 -12.61 -2.51 -14.71
C THR A 600 -13.06 -3.94 -15.01
N SER A 601 -12.11 -4.89 -15.21
CA SER A 601 -12.44 -6.32 -15.35
C SER A 601 -12.86 -6.98 -14.03
N ILE A 602 -12.55 -6.33 -12.90
CA ILE A 602 -12.73 -6.77 -11.51
C ILE A 602 -13.75 -5.87 -10.82
N PRO A 603 -14.61 -6.38 -9.91
CA PRO A 603 -15.56 -5.54 -9.17
C PRO A 603 -14.89 -4.43 -8.36
N LEU A 604 -15.56 -3.29 -8.23
CA LEU A 604 -15.01 -2.11 -7.57
C LEU A 604 -14.77 -2.34 -6.06
N GLY A 605 -13.51 -2.20 -5.64
CA GLY A 605 -13.07 -2.49 -4.27
C GLY A 605 -12.83 -3.97 -3.98
N ARG A 606 -12.84 -4.85 -4.99
CA ARG A 606 -12.24 -6.20 -4.92
C ARG A 606 -10.79 -6.25 -5.43
N MET A 607 -10.30 -5.11 -5.93
CA MET A 607 -8.89 -4.83 -6.18
C MET A 607 -8.47 -3.64 -5.30
N ILE A 608 -7.26 -3.68 -4.73
CA ILE A 608 -6.58 -2.49 -4.19
C ILE A 608 -5.31 -2.27 -5.01
N VAL A 609 -5.10 -1.03 -5.44
CA VAL A 609 -3.92 -0.61 -6.21
C VAL A 609 -2.87 0.01 -5.29
N LEU A 610 -1.62 -0.41 -5.39
CA LEU A 610 -0.49 0.39 -4.90
C LEU A 610 -0.08 1.41 -5.98
N ASP A 611 0.07 2.69 -5.65
CA ASP A 611 0.79 3.66 -6.51
C ASP A 611 2.23 3.75 -5.96
N LEU A 612 3.06 2.76 -6.34
CA LEU A 612 4.28 2.38 -5.59
C LEU A 612 5.35 3.48 -5.50
N GLN A 613 5.41 4.42 -6.45
CA GLN A 613 6.38 5.53 -6.46
C GLN A 613 5.67 6.90 -6.57
N SER A 614 4.64 7.11 -5.74
CA SER A 614 3.84 8.35 -5.74
C SER A 614 4.67 9.60 -5.38
N GLU A 615 5.79 9.43 -4.66
CA GLU A 615 6.67 10.52 -4.26
C GLU A 615 7.42 11.13 -5.44
N GLN A 616 7.67 10.36 -6.51
CA GLN A 616 8.27 10.89 -7.73
C GLN A 616 7.25 10.96 -8.88
N PHE A 617 6.57 9.87 -9.19
CA PHE A 617 5.83 9.67 -10.45
C PHE A 617 4.36 9.17 -10.28
N PRO A 618 3.47 9.97 -9.67
CA PRO A 618 2.14 9.54 -9.24
C PRO A 618 1.17 9.26 -10.40
N GLN A 619 0.66 8.02 -10.47
CA GLN A 619 -0.29 7.60 -11.52
C GLN A 619 -1.75 7.92 -11.20
N TYR A 620 -2.12 8.11 -9.93
CA TYR A 620 -3.51 8.41 -9.54
C TYR A 620 -4.10 9.64 -10.25
N LYS A 621 -3.27 10.64 -10.61
CA LYS A 621 -3.70 11.84 -11.37
C LYS A 621 -4.03 11.52 -12.84
N ARG A 622 -3.20 10.72 -13.52
CA ARG A 622 -3.40 10.32 -14.92
C ARG A 622 -4.59 9.38 -15.09
N LEU A 623 -4.74 8.43 -14.16
CA LEU A 623 -5.72 7.34 -14.27
C LEU A 623 -7.07 7.66 -13.61
N ASN A 624 -7.36 8.95 -13.35
CA ASN A 624 -8.60 9.43 -12.71
C ASN A 624 -8.96 8.63 -11.45
N SER A 625 -8.02 8.54 -10.50
CA SER A 625 -8.13 7.69 -9.30
C SER A 625 -8.46 6.23 -9.63
N TYR A 626 -7.69 5.65 -10.54
CA TYR A 626 -7.81 4.25 -10.99
C TYR A 626 -9.22 3.86 -11.45
N TYR A 627 -9.91 4.79 -12.11
CA TYR A 627 -11.29 4.66 -12.57
C TYR A 627 -12.29 4.20 -11.49
N GLY A 628 -11.99 4.49 -10.22
CA GLY A 628 -12.83 4.14 -9.06
C GLY A 628 -12.36 2.95 -8.22
N GLN A 629 -11.27 2.27 -8.58
CA GLN A 629 -10.66 1.26 -7.68
C GLN A 629 -9.93 1.97 -6.51
N PRO A 630 -9.98 1.42 -5.28
CA PRO A 630 -9.25 1.99 -4.14
C PRO A 630 -7.74 1.85 -4.32
N PHE A 631 -6.98 2.85 -3.87
CA PHE A 631 -5.52 2.84 -3.98
C PHE A 631 -4.77 3.29 -2.71
N ILE A 632 -3.48 2.96 -2.63
CA ILE A 632 -2.57 3.39 -1.57
C ILE A 632 -1.43 4.21 -2.19
N TRP A 633 -1.28 5.45 -1.72
CA TRP A 633 -0.16 6.31 -2.06
C TRP A 633 1.10 5.76 -1.38
N CYS A 634 2.11 5.34 -2.15
CA CYS A 634 3.32 4.76 -1.59
C CYS A 634 4.57 5.55 -1.94
N MET A 635 5.54 5.49 -1.03
CA MET A 635 6.89 6.01 -1.22
C MET A 635 7.84 4.85 -1.51
N LEU A 636 8.41 4.80 -2.72
CA LEU A 636 9.40 3.79 -3.07
C LEU A 636 10.75 4.16 -2.45
N HIS A 637 11.21 5.38 -2.69
CA HIS A 637 12.46 5.96 -2.18
C HIS A 637 13.76 5.27 -2.64
N ASN A 638 13.96 4.00 -2.25
CA ASN A 638 15.23 3.29 -2.42
C ASN A 638 15.15 2.20 -3.49
N PHE A 639 16.19 2.14 -4.33
CA PHE A 639 16.40 1.11 -5.34
C PHE A 639 17.68 0.32 -5.07
N GLY A 640 17.66 -1.00 -5.26
CA GLY A 640 18.78 -1.91 -5.06
C GLY A 640 19.25 -2.09 -3.60
N GLY A 641 18.62 -1.44 -2.61
CA GLY A 641 19.24 -1.25 -1.30
C GLY A 641 20.51 -0.41 -1.39
N THR A 642 20.60 0.52 -2.36
CA THR A 642 21.81 1.32 -2.58
C THR A 642 21.96 2.40 -1.52
N LEU A 643 23.21 2.70 -1.16
CA LEU A 643 23.55 3.71 -0.14
C LEU A 643 23.90 5.06 -0.79
N GLY A 644 23.36 6.13 -0.22
CA GLY A 644 23.51 7.52 -0.65
C GLY A 644 22.51 8.41 0.09
N MET A 645 22.85 9.67 0.39
CA MET A 645 21.90 10.58 1.05
C MET A 645 20.92 11.16 0.02
N PHE A 646 19.65 10.81 0.18
CA PHE A 646 18.57 11.15 -0.74
C PHE A 646 17.24 11.30 0.01
N GLY A 647 16.34 12.13 -0.52
CA GLY A 647 14.95 12.21 -0.07
C GLY A 647 14.20 13.42 -0.64
N SER A 648 12.87 13.33 -0.63
CA SER A 648 11.96 14.32 -1.23
C SER A 648 11.02 14.90 -0.17
N ALA A 649 11.55 15.44 0.93
CA ALA A 649 10.79 15.76 2.13
C ALA A 649 9.61 16.71 1.88
N GLU A 650 9.81 17.80 1.12
CA GLU A 650 8.72 18.72 0.75
C GLU A 650 7.62 18.04 -0.08
N ILE A 651 8.00 17.17 -1.03
CA ILE A 651 7.01 16.46 -1.85
C ILE A 651 6.17 15.50 -0.99
N ILE A 652 6.78 14.76 -0.07
CA ILE A 652 6.06 13.88 0.86
C ILE A 652 5.11 14.71 1.75
N ASN A 653 5.61 15.83 2.27
CA ASN A 653 4.88 16.73 3.16
C ASN A 653 3.67 17.41 2.49
N HIS A 654 3.61 17.50 1.16
CA HIS A 654 2.51 18.13 0.42
C HIS A 654 1.66 17.14 -0.41
N ARG A 655 2.28 16.29 -1.23
CA ARG A 655 1.61 15.48 -2.27
C ARG A 655 0.71 14.37 -1.70
N VAL A 656 0.95 13.90 -0.48
CA VAL A 656 0.04 12.96 0.21
C VAL A 656 -1.30 13.65 0.54
N PHE A 657 -1.28 14.94 0.89
CA PHE A 657 -2.50 15.72 1.14
C PHE A 657 -3.23 16.08 -0.16
N GLU A 658 -2.51 16.36 -1.25
CA GLU A 658 -3.12 16.51 -2.57
C GLU A 658 -3.90 15.25 -2.99
N ALA A 659 -3.26 14.08 -2.90
CA ALA A 659 -3.87 12.79 -3.28
C ALA A 659 -5.13 12.48 -2.46
N ARG A 660 -5.09 12.76 -1.15
CA ARG A 660 -6.19 12.52 -0.22
C ARG A 660 -7.36 13.50 -0.42
N ASN A 661 -7.07 14.76 -0.78
CA ASN A 661 -8.08 15.82 -0.95
C ASN A 661 -8.56 16.00 -2.39
N MET A 662 -8.04 15.23 -3.35
CA MET A 662 -8.48 15.25 -4.75
C MET A 662 -9.96 14.88 -4.88
N ASN A 663 -10.72 15.63 -5.68
CA ASN A 663 -12.14 15.34 -5.90
C ASN A 663 -12.32 13.96 -6.55
N GLY A 664 -13.18 13.12 -5.97
CA GLY A 664 -13.37 11.73 -6.39
C GLY A 664 -12.20 10.79 -6.03
N SER A 665 -11.28 11.19 -5.15
CA SER A 665 -10.18 10.33 -4.72
C SER A 665 -10.67 9.03 -4.07
N THR A 666 -10.01 7.94 -4.44
CA THR A 666 -10.21 6.59 -3.91
C THR A 666 -9.03 6.14 -3.04
N MET A 667 -8.24 7.09 -2.52
CA MET A 667 -7.14 6.81 -1.62
C MET A 667 -7.65 6.18 -0.32
N VAL A 668 -7.21 4.95 -0.02
CA VAL A 668 -7.55 4.19 1.19
C VAL A 668 -6.37 3.98 2.14
N GLY A 669 -5.16 4.41 1.76
CA GLY A 669 -3.98 4.26 2.59
C GLY A 669 -2.76 5.05 2.13
N THR A 670 -1.75 5.03 2.99
CA THR A 670 -0.36 5.41 2.70
C THR A 670 0.56 4.19 2.81
N GLY A 671 1.75 4.19 2.20
CA GLY A 671 2.66 3.04 2.31
C GLY A 671 4.13 3.28 2.00
N LEU A 672 4.93 2.27 2.32
CA LEU A 672 6.39 2.21 2.14
C LEU A 672 6.78 1.02 1.26
N THR A 673 7.38 1.30 0.11
CA THR A 673 7.70 0.32 -0.96
C THR A 673 9.20 0.24 -1.34
N PRO A 674 10.18 0.39 -0.42
CA PRO A 674 11.59 0.38 -0.80
C PRO A 674 12.10 -0.99 -1.27
N GLU A 675 12.99 -1.00 -2.26
CA GLU A 675 13.64 -2.23 -2.71
C GLU A 675 14.60 -2.79 -1.64
N GLY A 676 15.23 -1.93 -0.85
CA GLY A 676 15.96 -2.29 0.37
C GLY A 676 15.85 -1.20 1.43
N ILE A 677 15.88 -1.58 2.71
CA ILE A 677 15.80 -0.64 3.84
C ILE A 677 17.20 -0.24 4.34
N ASN A 678 17.37 0.10 5.62
CA ASN A 678 18.64 0.44 6.26
C ASN A 678 19.41 1.61 5.60
N GLN A 679 18.68 2.65 5.19
CA GLN A 679 19.22 3.96 4.82
C GLN A 679 18.16 5.06 5.05
N ASN A 680 18.61 6.33 5.11
CA ASN A 680 17.77 7.54 5.07
C ASN A 680 16.54 7.54 6.01
N TYR A 681 16.72 7.00 7.22
CA TYR A 681 15.68 6.76 8.24
C TYR A 681 14.70 7.93 8.45
N VAL A 682 15.23 9.15 8.41
CA VAL A 682 14.51 10.43 8.50
C VAL A 682 13.33 10.54 7.51
N ILE A 683 13.47 10.00 6.30
CA ILE A 683 12.45 10.08 5.24
C ILE A 683 11.34 9.05 5.47
N TYR A 684 11.70 7.85 5.90
CA TYR A 684 10.73 6.81 6.28
C TYR A 684 9.89 7.23 7.49
N GLU A 685 10.51 7.85 8.49
CA GLU A 685 9.80 8.36 9.67
C GLU A 685 8.85 9.51 9.31
N LEU A 686 9.30 10.48 8.50
CA LEU A 686 8.46 11.58 8.00
C LEU A 686 7.24 11.06 7.22
N MET A 687 7.45 10.06 6.37
CA MET A 687 6.38 9.44 5.57
C MET A 687 5.35 8.72 6.46
N ASN A 688 5.78 7.97 7.48
CA ASN A 688 4.88 7.30 8.42
C ASN A 688 3.98 8.30 9.19
N GLU A 689 4.44 9.52 9.46
CA GLU A 689 3.60 10.54 10.11
C GLU A 689 2.45 11.07 9.22
N MET A 690 2.56 10.94 7.89
CA MET A 690 1.51 11.38 6.96
C MET A 690 0.21 10.57 7.07
N ALA A 691 0.26 9.41 7.75
CA ALA A 691 -0.91 8.61 8.08
C ALA A 691 -1.83 9.27 9.13
N TYR A 692 -1.32 10.11 10.04
CA TYR A 692 -2.12 10.76 11.08
C TYR A 692 -2.19 12.29 10.98
N ARG A 693 -1.16 12.95 10.44
CA ARG A 693 -1.13 14.41 10.28
C ARG A 693 -2.30 14.88 9.41
N LYS A 694 -2.97 15.96 9.82
CA LYS A 694 -4.12 16.54 9.10
C LYS A 694 -3.76 17.66 8.12
N LYS A 695 -2.52 18.16 8.20
CA LYS A 695 -1.93 19.22 7.37
C LYS A 695 -0.41 18.96 7.24
N PRO A 696 0.26 19.54 6.23
CA PRO A 696 1.72 19.59 6.17
C PRO A 696 2.34 20.12 7.48
N VAL A 697 3.54 19.66 7.82
CA VAL A 697 4.33 20.14 8.96
C VAL A 697 5.34 21.20 8.51
N ASN A 698 5.73 22.12 9.40
CA ASN A 698 6.93 22.93 9.19
C ASN A 698 8.15 22.01 9.28
N LEU A 699 8.85 21.79 8.15
CA LEU A 699 9.95 20.82 8.10
C LEU A 699 11.20 21.28 8.86
N ASP A 700 11.49 22.58 8.95
CA ASP A 700 12.65 23.06 9.70
C ASP A 700 12.53 22.75 11.20
N LYS A 701 11.32 22.91 11.77
CA LYS A 701 11.04 22.50 13.17
C LYS A 701 10.90 20.98 13.31
N TRP A 702 10.46 20.27 12.27
CA TRP A 702 10.41 18.81 12.30
C TRP A 702 11.81 18.18 12.30
N PHE A 703 12.73 18.68 11.46
CA PHE A 703 14.13 18.25 11.40
C PHE A 703 14.92 18.66 12.66
N GLU A 704 14.63 19.81 13.26
CA GLU A 704 15.12 20.18 14.60
C GLU A 704 14.69 19.17 15.66
N ASN A 705 13.40 18.86 15.72
CA ASN A 705 12.87 17.85 16.62
C ASN A 705 13.40 16.43 16.30
N TYR A 706 13.87 16.16 15.07
CA TYR A 706 14.48 14.88 14.67
C TYR A 706 15.90 14.75 15.25
N ALA A 707 16.75 15.78 15.06
CA ALA A 707 18.07 15.84 15.67
C ALA A 707 18.00 15.66 17.21
N ASN A 708 17.06 16.38 17.85
CA ASN A 708 16.93 16.37 19.31
C ASN A 708 16.48 15.00 19.85
N ARG A 709 15.53 14.29 19.22
CA ARG A 709 15.15 12.94 19.68
C ARG A 709 16.22 11.90 19.39
N ARG A 710 16.77 11.92 18.18
CA ARG A 710 17.77 10.95 17.70
C ARG A 710 19.05 10.93 18.53
N TYR A 711 19.44 12.07 19.09
CA TYR A 711 20.65 12.22 19.90
C TYR A 711 20.37 12.47 21.40
N GLY A 712 19.15 12.18 21.88
CA GLY A 712 18.75 12.31 23.29
C GLY A 712 18.87 13.73 23.85
N ASP A 713 18.83 14.76 23.01
CA ASP A 713 19.11 16.14 23.41
C ASP A 713 17.86 16.92 23.82
N ALA A 714 17.51 16.82 25.10
CA ALA A 714 16.38 17.53 25.69
C ALA A 714 16.55 19.07 25.74
N LYS A 715 17.75 19.61 25.48
CA LYS A 715 18.01 21.07 25.41
C LYS A 715 18.28 21.55 23.98
N GLY A 716 18.66 20.65 23.09
CA GLY A 716 19.02 20.91 21.70
C GLY A 716 20.49 21.29 21.57
N ASN A 717 21.24 20.51 20.78
CA ASN A 717 22.60 20.88 20.38
C ASN A 717 22.55 21.66 19.06
N GLU A 718 22.93 22.94 19.10
CA GLU A 718 22.81 23.87 17.97
C GLU A 718 23.53 23.40 16.71
N HIS A 719 24.70 22.76 16.85
CA HIS A 719 25.43 22.18 15.72
C HIS A 719 24.64 21.05 15.07
N THR A 720 24.10 20.10 15.85
CA THR A 720 23.29 19.01 15.30
C THR A 720 22.01 19.50 14.63
N VAL A 721 21.32 20.48 15.22
CA VAL A 721 20.11 21.09 14.65
C VAL A 721 20.42 21.83 13.35
N THR A 722 21.53 22.56 13.30
CA THR A 722 21.99 23.30 12.12
C THR A 722 22.37 22.35 10.99
N ALA A 723 23.11 21.28 11.30
CA ALA A 723 23.46 20.25 10.32
C ALA A 723 22.21 19.58 9.73
N TRP A 724 21.25 19.15 10.55
CA TRP A 724 20.01 18.50 10.05
C TRP A 724 19.12 19.44 9.24
N LYS A 725 19.02 20.73 9.59
CA LYS A 725 18.37 21.75 8.73
C LYS A 725 19.14 21.96 7.42
N GLY A 726 20.46 21.85 7.45
CA GLY A 726 21.32 21.85 6.27
C GLY A 726 21.09 20.67 5.33
N PHE A 727 21.01 19.45 5.89
CA PHE A 727 20.68 18.23 5.14
C PHE A 727 19.25 18.29 4.58
N LYS A 728 18.28 18.85 5.34
CA LYS A 728 16.93 19.17 4.82
C LYS A 728 17.01 20.03 3.56
N ASN A 729 17.80 21.11 3.58
CA ASN A 729 17.93 22.03 2.45
C ASN A 729 18.80 21.51 1.28
N THR A 730 19.41 20.33 1.39
CA THR A 730 20.32 19.77 0.37
C THR A 730 19.89 18.37 -0.07
N VAL A 731 20.40 17.32 0.59
CA VAL A 731 20.17 15.91 0.23
C VAL A 731 18.73 15.44 0.40
N TYR A 732 17.95 16.08 1.29
CA TYR A 732 16.57 15.68 1.59
C TYR A 732 15.49 16.60 0.95
N ASN A 733 15.87 17.52 0.06
CA ASN A 733 14.94 18.34 -0.73
C ASN A 733 15.12 18.09 -2.24
N PHE A 734 15.02 16.83 -2.65
CA PHE A 734 14.94 16.47 -4.06
C PHE A 734 13.54 16.76 -4.65
N SER A 735 13.50 17.30 -5.87
CA SER A 735 12.26 17.72 -6.53
C SER A 735 12.19 17.48 -8.06
N ASP A 736 13.20 16.83 -8.65
CA ASP A 736 13.30 16.59 -10.10
C ASP A 736 12.66 15.23 -10.51
N THR A 737 12.48 15.03 -11.81
CA THR A 737 12.06 13.75 -12.43
C THR A 737 13.24 12.85 -12.80
N ARG A 738 14.48 13.24 -12.45
CA ARG A 738 15.68 12.41 -12.65
C ARG A 738 15.74 11.24 -11.67
N ARG A 739 16.26 10.12 -12.14
CA ARG A 739 16.21 8.83 -11.41
C ARG A 739 17.47 8.64 -10.58
N ILE A 740 17.35 8.79 -9.27
CA ILE A 740 18.42 8.43 -8.33
C ILE A 740 18.38 6.91 -8.16
N ARG A 741 19.48 6.23 -8.53
CA ARG A 741 19.59 4.74 -8.59
C ARG A 741 20.99 4.27 -8.16
N GLY A 742 21.58 4.86 -7.12
CA GLY A 742 22.85 4.44 -6.53
C GLY A 742 24.11 4.53 -7.41
N LYS A 743 24.07 5.26 -8.53
CA LYS A 743 25.20 5.39 -9.48
C LYS A 743 26.04 6.62 -9.18
N TYR A 744 27.16 6.41 -8.49
CA TYR A 744 28.13 7.44 -8.12
C TYR A 744 29.53 7.02 -8.58
N VAL A 745 30.49 7.94 -8.71
CA VAL A 745 31.85 7.62 -9.19
C VAL A 745 32.47 6.44 -8.44
N ILE A 746 32.34 6.41 -7.12
CA ILE A 746 32.88 5.33 -6.27
C ILE A 746 32.21 3.96 -6.46
N THR A 747 30.97 3.89 -6.96
CA THR A 747 30.20 2.62 -7.07
C THR A 747 30.07 2.08 -8.49
N ILE A 748 30.18 2.92 -9.52
CA ILE A 748 30.11 2.48 -10.92
C ILE A 748 31.36 1.70 -11.37
N ARG A 749 31.20 0.91 -12.42
CA ARG A 749 32.32 0.48 -13.27
C ARG A 749 33.01 1.71 -13.93
N PRO A 750 34.34 1.85 -13.82
CA PRO A 750 35.08 2.98 -14.38
C PRO A 750 34.92 3.13 -15.89
N ASN A 751 34.78 4.35 -16.38
CA ASN A 751 34.69 4.69 -17.81
C ASN A 751 34.97 6.19 -18.02
N LEU A 752 35.25 6.58 -19.28
CA LEU A 752 35.59 7.97 -19.65
C LEU A 752 34.37 8.89 -19.86
N ASN A 753 33.16 8.35 -19.91
CA ASN A 753 31.95 9.05 -20.40
C ASN A 753 30.91 9.30 -19.31
N PHE A 754 31.22 9.01 -18.04
CA PHE A 754 30.32 9.32 -16.93
C PHE A 754 30.35 10.82 -16.64
N LEU A 755 29.18 11.38 -16.31
CA LEU A 755 29.00 12.77 -15.91
C LEU A 755 28.33 12.79 -14.53
N PRO A 756 29.08 13.10 -13.46
CA PRO A 756 28.51 13.22 -12.12
C PRO A 756 27.39 14.28 -12.08
N TRP A 757 26.31 13.99 -11.37
CA TRP A 757 25.17 14.90 -11.26
C TRP A 757 24.53 14.91 -9.88
N ARG A 758 24.15 16.10 -9.43
CA ARG A 758 23.56 16.41 -8.12
C ARG A 758 22.57 17.56 -8.24
N TRP A 759 21.56 17.57 -7.38
CA TRP A 759 20.50 18.60 -7.34
C TRP A 759 20.74 19.70 -6.29
N TYR A 760 21.80 19.58 -5.49
CA TYR A 760 22.11 20.46 -4.37
C TYR A 760 23.54 21.00 -4.43
N ASN A 761 23.79 22.10 -3.70
CA ASN A 761 25.13 22.67 -3.55
C ASN A 761 25.99 21.75 -2.65
N LYS A 762 27.10 21.27 -3.21
CA LYS A 762 28.05 20.36 -2.57
C LYS A 762 28.87 21.03 -1.45
N ASP A 763 29.29 22.27 -1.62
CA ASP A 763 30.07 23.01 -0.62
C ASP A 763 29.21 23.36 0.61
N ALA A 764 27.91 23.59 0.40
CA ALA A 764 26.93 23.69 1.48
C ALA A 764 26.81 22.37 2.25
N PHE A 765 26.74 21.22 1.57
CA PHE A 765 26.71 19.91 2.24
C PHE A 765 28.00 19.65 3.05
N ILE A 766 29.17 19.93 2.48
CA ILE A 766 30.48 19.80 3.15
C ILE A 766 30.56 20.71 4.38
N TYR A 767 30.03 21.93 4.32
CA TYR A 767 29.90 22.80 5.49
C TYR A 767 29.02 22.18 6.58
N TYR A 768 27.88 21.58 6.24
CA TYR A 768 27.02 20.91 7.24
C TYR A 768 27.62 19.62 7.81
N TRP A 769 28.50 18.92 7.07
CA TRP A 769 29.34 17.84 7.60
C TRP A 769 30.36 18.36 8.63
N TYR A 770 31.07 19.45 8.31
CA TYR A 770 31.95 20.15 9.28
C TYR A 770 31.18 20.56 10.54
N VAL A 771 29.98 21.15 10.39
CA VAL A 771 29.12 21.58 11.51
C VAL A 771 28.66 20.37 12.34
N LEU A 772 28.23 19.26 11.72
CA LEU A 772 27.83 18.07 12.44
C LEU A 772 28.95 17.58 13.38
N LEU A 773 30.18 17.53 12.87
CA LEU A 773 31.36 17.08 13.64
C LEU A 773 31.73 18.01 14.81
N GLN A 774 31.27 19.27 14.86
CA GLN A 774 31.45 20.13 16.04
C GLN A 774 30.65 19.64 17.26
N ALA A 775 29.65 18.76 17.09
CA ALA A 775 28.90 18.18 18.20
C ALA A 775 29.63 17.04 18.93
N ARG A 776 30.81 16.62 18.43
CA ARG A 776 31.53 15.40 18.84
C ARG A 776 31.71 15.24 20.35
N ASP A 777 32.19 16.28 21.04
CA ASP A 777 32.59 16.16 22.45
C ASP A 777 31.38 15.95 23.38
N LEU A 778 30.21 16.44 22.96
CA LEU A 778 28.94 16.27 23.67
C LEU A 778 28.19 15.00 23.27
N LYS A 779 28.53 14.36 22.13
CA LYS A 779 27.77 13.24 21.54
C LYS A 779 28.58 11.97 21.27
N ARG A 780 29.85 11.92 21.69
CA ARG A 780 30.78 10.79 21.45
C ARG A 780 30.23 9.40 21.83
N ASN A 781 29.39 9.34 22.86
CA ASN A 781 28.77 8.11 23.38
C ASN A 781 27.45 7.71 22.67
N SER A 782 26.87 8.57 21.83
CA SER A 782 25.61 8.26 21.14
C SER A 782 25.87 7.39 19.90
N THR A 783 25.34 6.17 19.91
CA THR A 783 25.45 5.21 18.79
C THR A 783 24.86 5.76 17.50
N LEU A 784 23.68 6.38 17.57
CA LEU A 784 23.01 7.00 16.42
C LEU A 784 23.81 8.19 15.85
N TYR A 785 24.45 8.99 16.71
CA TYR A 785 25.36 10.05 16.24
C TYR A 785 26.59 9.47 15.51
N ARG A 786 27.18 8.38 16.02
CA ARG A 786 28.30 7.70 15.34
C ARG A 786 27.88 7.11 13.99
N HIS A 787 26.69 6.52 13.89
CA HIS A 787 26.13 6.03 12.63
C HIS A 787 25.97 7.17 11.61
N ASP A 788 25.36 8.29 12.00
CA ASP A 788 25.18 9.44 11.12
C ASP A 788 26.51 10.09 10.71
N VAL A 789 27.50 10.14 11.61
CA VAL A 789 28.86 10.59 11.29
C VAL A 789 29.49 9.73 10.18
N VAL A 790 29.28 8.41 10.19
CA VAL A 790 29.75 7.53 9.12
C VAL A 790 29.00 7.79 7.80
N ASP A 791 27.66 7.83 7.80
CA ASP A 791 26.90 8.05 6.54
C ASP A 791 27.16 9.43 5.92
N VAL A 792 27.26 10.49 6.74
CA VAL A 792 27.56 11.84 6.26
C VAL A 792 29.01 11.95 5.77
N THR A 793 29.98 11.32 6.45
CA THR A 793 31.39 11.32 5.98
C THR A 793 31.55 10.51 4.70
N ARG A 794 30.92 9.33 4.61
CA ARG A 794 30.79 8.53 3.38
C ARG A 794 30.19 9.37 2.24
N GLN A 795 29.12 10.12 2.52
CA GLN A 795 28.47 11.00 1.55
C GLN A 795 29.36 12.17 1.11
N ALA A 796 30.17 12.73 2.01
CA ALA A 796 31.16 13.75 1.67
C ALA A 796 32.24 13.17 0.74
N LEU A 797 32.86 12.04 1.09
CA LEU A 797 33.85 11.36 0.23
C LEU A 797 33.28 11.02 -1.16
N GLN A 798 32.02 10.59 -1.24
CA GLN A 798 31.32 10.36 -2.51
C GLN A 798 31.25 11.64 -3.38
N LEU A 799 30.94 12.80 -2.80
CA LEU A 799 30.88 14.09 -3.51
C LEU A 799 32.26 14.60 -3.94
N ILE A 800 33.30 14.29 -3.17
CA ILE A 800 34.69 14.65 -3.44
C ILE A 800 35.24 13.79 -4.60
N ALA A 801 34.88 12.51 -4.65
CA ALA A 801 35.22 11.62 -5.76
C ALA A 801 34.61 12.09 -7.10
N ASP A 802 33.41 12.67 -7.10
CA ASP A 802 32.81 13.29 -8.30
C ASP A 802 33.70 14.41 -8.87
N GLU A 803 34.37 15.19 -8.01
CA GLU A 803 35.27 16.28 -8.42
C GLU A 803 36.62 15.74 -8.89
N ILE A 804 37.27 14.85 -8.11
CA ILE A 804 38.55 14.24 -8.51
C ILE A 804 38.41 13.52 -9.86
N TYR A 805 37.30 12.80 -10.09
CA TYR A 805 37.04 12.17 -11.39
C TYR A 805 36.90 13.19 -12.52
N THR A 806 36.26 14.34 -12.27
CA THR A 806 36.12 15.40 -13.29
C THR A 806 37.48 15.97 -13.68
N ASP A 807 38.32 16.30 -12.69
CA ASP A 807 39.69 16.80 -12.91
C ASP A 807 40.60 15.72 -13.56
N LEU A 808 40.35 14.44 -13.26
CA LEU A 808 41.06 13.30 -13.83
C LEU A 808 40.73 13.08 -15.32
N ILE A 809 39.45 13.20 -15.69
CA ILE A 809 39.03 13.16 -17.10
C ILE A 809 39.50 14.40 -17.85
N GLU A 810 39.49 15.59 -17.24
CA GLU A 810 40.00 16.81 -17.89
C GLU A 810 41.52 16.75 -18.10
N SER A 811 42.29 16.31 -17.10
CA SER A 811 43.75 16.12 -17.23
C SER A 811 44.11 15.05 -18.25
N PHE A 812 43.38 13.93 -18.31
CA PHE A 812 43.52 12.92 -19.37
C PHE A 812 43.26 13.51 -20.77
N ASN A 813 42.16 14.23 -20.95
CA ASN A 813 41.81 14.86 -22.23
C ASN A 813 42.80 15.94 -22.67
N LYS A 814 43.38 16.69 -21.72
CA LYS A 814 44.48 17.65 -21.95
C LYS A 814 45.85 16.98 -22.12
N LYS A 815 45.96 15.66 -21.92
CA LYS A 815 47.21 14.89 -21.89
C LYS A 815 48.24 15.39 -20.85
N ASN A 816 47.77 15.98 -19.75
CA ASN A 816 48.63 16.39 -18.64
C ASN A 816 48.94 15.17 -17.77
N ILE A 817 50.09 14.54 -18.03
CA ILE A 817 50.50 13.28 -17.40
C ILE A 817 50.67 13.43 -15.88
N ASP A 818 51.30 14.51 -15.43
CA ASP A 818 51.60 14.70 -14.01
C ASP A 818 50.33 14.97 -13.20
N LEU A 819 49.48 15.90 -13.65
CA LEU A 819 48.17 16.15 -13.02
C LEU A 819 47.27 14.91 -13.03
N PHE A 820 47.32 14.10 -14.10
CA PHE A 820 46.61 12.83 -14.15
C PHE A 820 47.12 11.85 -13.07
N LYS A 821 48.45 11.67 -12.96
CA LYS A 821 49.08 10.82 -11.92
C LYS A 821 48.77 11.29 -10.51
N GLN A 822 48.66 12.60 -10.28
CA GLN A 822 48.26 13.18 -9.00
C GLN A 822 46.80 12.84 -8.68
N ASN A 823 45.87 13.15 -9.59
CA ASN A 823 44.44 12.86 -9.41
C ASN A 823 44.14 11.35 -9.27
N ALA A 824 44.87 10.48 -10.00
CA ALA A 824 44.77 9.04 -9.88
C ALA A 824 45.15 8.54 -8.47
N LYS A 825 46.24 9.07 -7.90
CA LYS A 825 46.66 8.78 -6.51
C LYS A 825 45.65 9.30 -5.49
N LEU A 826 45.11 10.52 -5.69
CA LEU A 826 44.10 11.11 -4.82
C LEU A 826 42.81 10.27 -4.80
N LEU A 827 42.35 9.77 -5.95
CA LEU A 827 41.15 8.91 -6.03
C LEU A 827 41.38 7.55 -5.34
N LEU A 828 42.58 6.96 -5.47
CA LEU A 828 42.90 5.70 -4.78
C LEU A 828 43.05 5.89 -3.26
N ALA A 829 43.60 7.02 -2.80
CA ALA A 829 43.65 7.36 -1.37
C ALA A 829 42.25 7.66 -0.79
N LEU A 830 41.34 8.24 -1.58
CA LEU A 830 39.94 8.43 -1.20
C LEU A 830 39.23 7.10 -0.92
N PHE A 831 39.55 6.04 -1.68
CA PHE A 831 39.05 4.70 -1.40
C PHE A 831 39.60 4.09 -0.10
N ASP A 832 40.81 4.45 0.34
CA ASP A 832 41.35 4.03 1.64
C ASP A 832 40.65 4.75 2.81
N ASP A 833 40.49 6.08 2.71
CA ASP A 833 39.71 6.86 3.68
C ASP A 833 38.25 6.37 3.76
N LEU A 834 37.66 5.96 2.63
CA LEU A 834 36.31 5.40 2.55
C LEU A 834 36.21 4.01 3.18
N GLU A 835 37.19 3.12 2.98
CA GLU A 835 37.24 1.82 3.64
C GLU A 835 37.37 1.99 5.17
N GLU A 836 38.25 2.89 5.64
CA GLU A 836 38.51 3.13 7.05
C GLU A 836 37.28 3.66 7.81
N ILE A 837 36.57 4.66 7.26
CA ILE A 837 35.36 5.19 7.92
C ILE A 837 34.22 4.17 7.93
N LEU A 838 34.06 3.36 6.87
CA LEU A 838 33.03 2.31 6.82
C LEU A 838 33.36 1.14 7.76
N ALA A 839 34.64 0.79 7.93
CA ALA A 839 35.09 -0.22 8.90
C ALA A 839 34.84 0.21 10.35
N SER A 840 34.68 1.51 10.61
CA SER A 840 34.42 2.06 11.95
C SER A 840 32.97 1.91 12.45
N SER A 841 32.04 1.42 11.63
CA SER A 841 30.65 1.18 12.05
C SER A 841 30.15 -0.20 11.63
N GLU A 842 29.48 -0.85 12.58
CA GLU A 842 29.02 -2.23 12.45
C GLU A 842 27.89 -2.42 11.42
N ASP A 843 27.22 -1.34 10.99
CA ASP A 843 26.14 -1.37 9.99
C ASP A 843 26.65 -1.32 8.54
N PHE A 844 27.93 -1.02 8.37
CA PHE A 844 28.58 -0.81 7.07
C PHE A 844 29.59 -1.91 6.72
N LEU A 845 29.50 -3.08 7.34
CA LEU A 845 30.45 -4.19 7.16
C LEU A 845 29.90 -5.29 6.23
N LEU A 846 30.59 -5.56 5.12
CA LEU A 846 30.29 -6.71 4.25
C LEU A 846 30.29 -8.03 5.02
N GLY A 847 31.17 -8.18 6.01
CA GLY A 847 31.28 -9.40 6.81
C GLY A 847 30.00 -9.78 7.55
N LYS A 848 29.16 -8.81 7.97
CA LYS A 848 27.84 -9.11 8.56
C LYS A 848 26.90 -9.74 7.53
N TRP A 849 26.76 -9.12 6.36
CA TRP A 849 25.90 -9.62 5.28
C TRP A 849 26.28 -11.04 4.85
N LEU A 850 27.58 -11.29 4.67
CA LEU A 850 28.07 -12.63 4.33
C LEU A 850 27.91 -13.62 5.49
N LYS A 851 28.10 -13.20 6.75
CA LYS A 851 27.85 -14.07 7.92
C LYS A 851 26.38 -14.46 8.02
N MET A 852 25.42 -13.55 7.82
CA MET A 852 23.99 -13.88 7.86
C MET A 852 23.62 -14.93 6.80
N ALA A 853 24.20 -14.85 5.60
CA ALA A 853 24.01 -15.85 4.55
C ALA A 853 24.61 -17.23 4.95
N LYS A 854 25.79 -17.25 5.55
CA LYS A 854 26.46 -18.49 6.04
C LYS A 854 25.71 -19.14 7.21
N ASP A 855 25.27 -18.33 8.18
CA ASP A 855 24.57 -18.79 9.40
C ASP A 855 23.19 -19.42 9.12
N LEU A 856 22.71 -19.35 7.88
CA LEU A 856 21.50 -20.02 7.40
C LEU A 856 21.74 -21.38 6.73
N ALA A 857 22.99 -21.77 6.45
CA ALA A 857 23.32 -23.09 5.88
C ALA A 857 23.19 -24.22 6.93
N THR A 858 23.25 -25.48 6.50
CA THR A 858 23.54 -26.66 7.35
C THR A 858 24.80 -27.42 6.97
N ASP A 859 25.38 -27.14 5.81
CA ASP A 859 26.49 -27.87 5.21
C ASP A 859 27.35 -26.94 4.33
N ASP A 860 28.54 -27.42 3.96
CA ASP A 860 29.52 -26.64 3.21
C ASP A 860 29.06 -26.27 1.79
N GLU A 861 28.14 -27.03 1.19
CA GLU A 861 27.60 -26.75 -0.14
C GLU A 861 26.57 -25.61 -0.08
N GLU A 862 25.63 -25.65 0.87
CA GLU A 862 24.75 -24.53 1.18
C GLU A 862 25.54 -23.28 1.58
N GLU A 863 26.59 -23.39 2.42
CA GLU A 863 27.38 -22.23 2.81
C GLU A 863 28.07 -21.58 1.59
N THR A 864 28.61 -22.41 0.70
CA THR A 864 29.24 -21.97 -0.56
C THR A 864 28.22 -21.29 -1.48
N LEU A 865 27.04 -21.88 -1.64
CA LEU A 865 25.98 -21.35 -2.51
C LEU A 865 25.40 -20.04 -1.97
N TYR A 866 25.17 -19.94 -0.66
CA TYR A 866 24.59 -18.76 -0.02
C TYR A 866 25.59 -17.60 0.02
N GLU A 867 26.89 -17.85 0.27
CA GLU A 867 27.93 -16.83 0.12
C GLU A 867 28.05 -16.35 -1.34
N TYR A 868 28.02 -17.25 -2.32
CA TYR A 868 28.01 -16.88 -3.75
C TYR A 868 26.81 -15.99 -4.10
N ASN A 869 25.60 -16.36 -3.66
CA ASN A 869 24.38 -15.57 -3.84
C ASN A 869 24.54 -14.17 -3.22
N ALA A 870 24.99 -14.10 -1.96
CA ALA A 870 25.14 -12.86 -1.20
C ALA A 870 26.18 -11.90 -1.82
N ARG A 871 27.27 -12.43 -2.40
CA ARG A 871 28.30 -11.66 -3.14
C ARG A 871 27.83 -11.23 -4.51
N ASN A 872 27.26 -12.14 -5.30
CA ASN A 872 26.82 -11.85 -6.67
C ASN A 872 25.70 -10.80 -6.70
N GLN A 873 24.70 -10.92 -5.83
CA GLN A 873 23.55 -10.01 -5.78
C GLN A 873 23.96 -8.54 -5.64
N ILE A 874 24.95 -8.22 -4.78
CA ILE A 874 25.40 -6.84 -4.55
C ILE A 874 26.46 -6.34 -5.55
N THR A 875 26.85 -7.16 -6.54
CA THR A 875 27.90 -6.86 -7.52
C THR A 875 27.48 -7.09 -8.97
N LEU A 876 27.70 -8.30 -9.53
CA LEU A 876 27.39 -8.64 -10.91
C LEU A 876 25.89 -8.83 -11.18
N TRP A 877 25.14 -9.26 -10.16
CA TRP A 877 23.71 -9.57 -10.19
C TRP A 877 23.29 -10.74 -11.11
N GLY A 878 24.11 -11.10 -12.10
CA GLY A 878 23.99 -12.32 -12.91
C GLY A 878 25.37 -12.98 -13.14
N PRO A 879 25.46 -14.05 -13.95
CA PRO A 879 26.72 -14.76 -14.20
C PRO A 879 27.76 -13.96 -15.03
N LEU A 880 27.35 -12.97 -15.82
CA LEU A 880 28.23 -12.16 -16.69
C LEU A 880 28.17 -10.64 -16.39
N GLY A 881 27.36 -10.25 -15.41
CA GLY A 881 27.16 -8.85 -15.02
C GLY A 881 25.92 -8.22 -15.67
N GLU A 882 24.89 -9.02 -15.91
CA GLU A 882 23.62 -8.68 -16.58
C GLU A 882 22.94 -7.42 -16.00
N ILE A 883 23.00 -7.23 -14.68
CA ILE A 883 22.57 -5.99 -14.01
C ILE A 883 23.64 -5.50 -13.02
N ARG A 884 24.90 -5.49 -13.48
CA ARG A 884 26.09 -5.05 -12.72
C ARG A 884 25.88 -3.72 -12.00
N ASP A 885 26.39 -3.64 -10.77
CA ASP A 885 26.34 -2.51 -9.84
C ASP A 885 24.92 -2.05 -9.44
N TYR A 886 23.84 -2.75 -9.80
CA TYR A 886 22.47 -2.30 -9.46
C TYR A 886 22.23 -2.21 -7.97
N ALA A 887 22.59 -3.27 -7.24
CA ALA A 887 22.39 -3.38 -5.80
C ALA A 887 23.68 -3.11 -5.02
N ASN A 888 24.51 -2.21 -5.53
CA ASN A 888 25.78 -1.85 -4.92
C ASN A 888 25.59 -1.39 -3.46
N LYS A 889 26.63 -1.63 -2.64
CA LYS A 889 26.66 -1.29 -1.22
C LYS A 889 27.97 -0.59 -0.92
N GLN A 890 27.90 0.58 -0.30
CA GLN A 890 29.09 1.27 0.19
C GLN A 890 29.44 0.70 1.57
N TRP A 891 30.12 -0.44 1.58
CA TRP A 891 30.52 -1.18 2.78
C TRP A 891 32.04 -1.38 2.83
N SER A 892 32.58 -1.54 4.04
CA SER A 892 33.94 -2.07 4.25
C SER A 892 34.04 -3.48 3.65
N GLY A 893 35.20 -3.79 3.07
CA GLY A 893 35.50 -5.02 2.34
C GLY A 893 35.19 -4.92 0.85
N ILE A 894 33.97 -4.51 0.47
CA ILE A 894 33.62 -4.30 -0.95
C ILE A 894 34.29 -3.04 -1.51
N VAL A 895 34.60 -2.03 -0.68
CA VAL A 895 35.43 -0.90 -1.12
C VAL A 895 36.85 -1.33 -1.48
N VAL A 896 37.57 -2.00 -0.57
CA VAL A 896 38.96 -2.41 -0.83
C VAL A 896 39.13 -3.56 -1.85
N ASP A 897 38.25 -4.56 -1.88
CA ASP A 897 38.40 -5.75 -2.75
C ASP A 897 37.57 -5.71 -4.05
N TYR A 898 36.61 -4.77 -4.20
CA TYR A 898 35.79 -4.66 -5.43
C TYR A 898 35.81 -3.26 -6.06
N PHE A 899 35.56 -2.17 -5.33
CA PHE A 899 35.54 -0.84 -5.97
C PHE A 899 36.96 -0.32 -6.30
N LYS A 900 37.87 -0.30 -5.32
CA LYS A 900 39.23 0.21 -5.49
C LYS A 900 40.02 -0.53 -6.59
N PRO A 901 39.98 -1.87 -6.72
CA PRO A 901 40.77 -2.57 -7.74
C PRO A 901 40.26 -2.32 -9.17
N ARG A 902 38.94 -2.14 -9.38
CA ARG A 902 38.40 -1.74 -10.70
C ARG A 902 38.97 -0.38 -11.13
N TRP A 903 38.98 0.59 -10.22
CA TRP A 903 39.58 1.90 -10.47
C TRP A 903 41.09 1.80 -10.68
N ALA A 904 41.82 1.02 -9.90
CA ALA A 904 43.27 0.83 -10.07
C ALA A 904 43.64 0.30 -11.48
N ILE A 905 42.94 -0.71 -11.99
CA ILE A 905 43.16 -1.24 -13.36
C ILE A 905 42.89 -0.15 -14.41
N PHE A 906 41.73 0.52 -14.32
CA PHE A 906 41.37 1.59 -15.25
C PHE A 906 42.40 2.74 -15.27
N LEU A 907 42.84 3.19 -14.09
CA LEU A 907 43.80 4.28 -13.96
C LEU A 907 45.19 3.90 -14.50
N ASN A 908 45.67 2.68 -14.25
CA ASN A 908 46.95 2.19 -14.79
C ASN A 908 46.94 2.10 -16.33
N GLU A 909 45.83 1.66 -16.92
CA GLU A 909 45.67 1.57 -18.38
C GLU A 909 45.55 2.94 -19.04
N LEU A 910 44.90 3.92 -18.38
CA LEU A 910 44.92 5.32 -18.83
C LEU A 910 46.32 5.94 -18.70
N GLU A 911 47.06 5.71 -17.62
CA GLU A 911 48.44 6.18 -17.44
C GLU A 911 49.38 5.58 -18.51
N THR A 912 49.20 4.29 -18.80
CA THR A 912 49.93 3.59 -19.87
C THR A 912 49.61 4.21 -21.23
N SER A 913 48.32 4.45 -21.54
CA SER A 913 47.88 5.11 -22.77
C SER A 913 48.47 6.53 -22.93
N LEU A 914 48.54 7.31 -21.85
CA LEU A 914 49.16 8.65 -21.86
C LEU A 914 50.67 8.61 -22.08
N THR A 915 51.37 7.65 -21.46
CA THR A 915 52.85 7.57 -21.51
C THR A 915 53.39 6.91 -22.78
N THR A 916 52.69 5.94 -23.36
CA THR A 916 53.08 5.30 -24.63
C THR A 916 52.47 5.96 -25.86
N GLY A 917 51.46 6.83 -25.68
CA GLY A 917 50.69 7.42 -26.77
C GLY A 917 49.71 6.46 -27.47
N THR A 918 49.51 5.24 -26.94
CA THR A 918 48.55 4.28 -27.51
C THR A 918 47.11 4.66 -27.21
N ARG A 919 46.15 4.17 -28.00
CA ARG A 919 44.72 4.42 -27.80
C ARG A 919 44.13 3.48 -26.74
N VAL A 920 43.45 4.05 -25.74
CA VAL A 920 42.68 3.31 -24.72
C VAL A 920 41.74 2.29 -25.36
N ASN A 921 41.89 1.01 -25.00
CA ASN A 921 40.97 -0.05 -25.39
C ASN A 921 40.02 -0.39 -24.24
N MET A 922 38.90 0.33 -24.16
CA MET A 922 37.88 0.10 -23.14
C MET A 922 37.37 -1.35 -23.10
N THR A 923 37.39 -2.10 -24.21
CA THR A 923 36.93 -3.49 -24.23
C THR A 923 37.87 -4.41 -23.45
N GLU A 924 39.19 -4.24 -23.59
CA GLU A 924 40.15 -5.06 -22.84
C GLU A 924 40.19 -4.66 -21.36
N ILE A 925 40.13 -3.36 -21.03
CA ILE A 925 39.99 -2.89 -19.64
C ILE A 925 38.73 -3.50 -18.99
N ASN A 926 37.60 -3.49 -19.73
CA ASN A 926 36.35 -4.09 -19.29
C ASN A 926 36.41 -5.62 -19.10
N LYS A 927 37.29 -6.30 -19.84
CA LYS A 927 37.55 -7.74 -19.72
C LYS A 927 38.43 -8.03 -18.50
N GLN A 928 39.58 -7.36 -18.38
CA GLN A 928 40.47 -7.48 -17.21
C GLN A 928 39.74 -7.19 -15.90
N ILE A 929 38.90 -6.14 -15.86
CA ILE A 929 38.06 -5.81 -14.69
C ILE A 929 37.07 -6.94 -14.37
N PHE A 930 36.47 -7.57 -15.38
CA PHE A 930 35.54 -8.68 -15.15
C PHE A 930 36.28 -9.91 -14.60
N GLU A 931 37.35 -10.33 -15.27
CA GLU A 931 38.08 -11.56 -14.98
C GLU A 931 38.84 -11.47 -13.63
N ASN A 932 39.60 -10.39 -13.42
CA ASN A 932 40.53 -10.25 -12.29
C ASN A 932 39.89 -9.69 -11.01
N VAL A 933 38.75 -8.98 -11.11
CA VAL A 933 38.10 -8.34 -9.95
C VAL A 933 36.67 -8.81 -9.77
N GLU A 934 35.80 -8.60 -10.75
CA GLU A 934 34.36 -8.78 -10.50
C GLU A 934 33.96 -10.25 -10.33
N ASN A 935 34.50 -11.13 -11.17
CA ASN A 935 34.32 -12.58 -11.08
C ASN A 935 35.10 -13.16 -9.90
N ALA A 936 36.35 -12.73 -9.71
CA ALA A 936 37.22 -13.16 -8.61
C ALA A 936 36.62 -12.86 -7.22
N PHE A 937 36.08 -11.65 -7.00
CA PHE A 937 35.38 -11.27 -5.78
C PHE A 937 34.15 -12.14 -5.52
N THR A 938 33.39 -12.44 -6.58
CA THR A 938 32.13 -13.20 -6.52
C THR A 938 32.35 -14.65 -6.05
N PHE A 939 33.41 -15.30 -6.49
CA PHE A 939 33.77 -16.68 -6.09
C PHE A 939 34.76 -16.76 -4.91
N SER A 940 35.26 -15.62 -4.41
CA SER A 940 36.18 -15.58 -3.27
C SER A 940 35.52 -16.06 -1.97
N ARG A 941 36.29 -16.77 -1.12
CA ARG A 941 35.92 -17.13 0.26
C ARG A 941 36.69 -16.31 1.30
N LYS A 942 37.24 -15.13 0.92
CA LYS A 942 37.91 -14.20 1.85
C LYS A 942 36.94 -13.83 2.99
N ILE A 943 37.33 -14.11 4.22
CA ILE A 943 36.58 -13.75 5.43
C ILE A 943 36.75 -12.24 5.70
N TYR A 944 35.66 -11.56 6.03
CA TYR A 944 35.64 -10.12 6.35
C TYR A 944 35.27 -9.89 7.83
N PRO A 945 35.70 -8.79 8.44
CA PRO A 945 35.31 -8.43 9.81
C PRO A 945 33.79 -8.29 9.98
N THR A 946 33.29 -8.78 11.12
CA THR A 946 31.88 -8.68 11.54
C THR A 946 31.67 -7.68 12.68
N LYS A 947 32.76 -7.11 13.21
CA LYS A 947 32.80 -6.08 14.25
C LYS A 947 33.55 -4.85 13.73
N ALA A 948 33.17 -3.67 14.19
CA ALA A 948 33.79 -2.42 13.81
C ALA A 948 35.24 -2.30 14.33
N THR A 949 36.05 -1.50 13.64
CA THR A 949 37.46 -1.23 13.96
C THR A 949 37.77 0.26 13.90
N GLY A 950 38.42 0.80 14.95
CA GLY A 950 38.72 2.23 15.08
C GLY A 950 37.57 3.05 15.67
N ASP A 951 37.77 4.36 15.82
CA ASP A 951 36.74 5.28 16.30
C ASP A 951 36.18 6.14 15.16
N SER A 952 34.88 6.02 14.92
CA SER A 952 34.17 6.67 13.81
C SER A 952 34.27 8.20 13.82
N ILE A 953 34.44 8.82 14.99
CA ILE A 953 34.50 10.27 15.15
C ILE A 953 35.93 10.77 14.94
N ASP A 954 36.93 10.08 15.49
CA ASP A 954 38.34 10.43 15.30
C ASP A 954 38.76 10.24 13.82
N ILE A 955 38.29 9.16 13.19
CA ILE A 955 38.51 8.89 11.77
C ILE A 955 37.83 9.96 10.91
N ALA A 956 36.58 10.33 11.21
CA ALA A 956 35.87 11.39 10.49
C ALA A 956 36.53 12.76 10.66
N GLU A 957 37.08 13.09 11.84
CA GLU A 957 37.88 14.31 12.05
C GLU A 957 39.18 14.30 11.24
N ARG A 958 39.93 13.18 11.25
CA ARG A 958 41.14 13.03 10.42
C ARG A 958 40.82 13.31 8.95
N ILE A 959 39.83 12.59 8.40
CA ILE A 959 39.37 12.70 7.01
C ILE A 959 38.91 14.13 6.70
N LEU A 960 38.13 14.76 7.57
CA LEU A 960 37.73 16.17 7.43
C LEU A 960 38.95 17.09 7.33
N SER A 961 39.96 16.91 8.18
CA SER A 961 41.15 17.79 8.22
C SER A 961 42.09 17.67 7.03
N GLU A 962 42.07 16.52 6.34
CA GLU A 962 42.86 16.24 5.14
C GLU A 962 42.18 16.73 3.85
N TRP A 963 40.86 16.57 3.78
CA TRP A 963 40.09 16.90 2.58
C TRP A 963 39.51 18.31 2.59
N TYR A 964 39.13 18.87 3.74
CA TYR A 964 38.44 20.16 3.87
C TYR A 964 39.24 21.17 4.71
N ASP A 965 39.17 22.45 4.33
CA ASP A 965 39.65 23.57 5.15
C ASP A 965 38.55 24.64 5.32
N PRO A 966 38.02 24.86 6.55
CA PRO A 966 37.01 25.88 6.80
C PRO A 966 37.54 27.32 6.71
N HIS A 967 38.87 27.51 6.62
CA HIS A 967 39.50 28.83 6.51
C HIS A 967 39.82 29.24 5.06
N LEU A 968 39.66 28.32 4.09
CA LEU A 968 39.73 28.65 2.67
C LEU A 968 38.36 29.09 2.16
N SER A 969 38.32 29.98 1.16
CA SER A 969 37.05 30.46 0.60
C SER A 969 36.30 29.32 -0.10
N PHE A 970 34.97 29.41 -0.17
CA PHE A 970 34.05 28.38 -0.69
C PHE A 970 34.34 27.82 -2.10
N HIS A 971 35.27 28.39 -2.85
CA HIS A 971 35.71 27.90 -4.17
C HIS A 971 37.13 27.29 -4.18
N LYS A 972 37.73 27.08 -3.00
CA LYS A 972 39.14 26.68 -2.80
C LYS A 972 39.35 25.71 -1.63
N THR A 973 38.31 24.96 -1.26
CA THR A 973 38.19 24.23 0.02
C THR A 973 39.02 22.94 0.14
N PHE A 974 39.71 22.47 -0.91
CA PHE A 974 40.42 21.18 -0.90
C PHE A 974 41.90 21.25 -0.51
N ARG A 975 42.21 20.76 0.69
CA ARG A 975 43.58 20.77 1.26
C ARG A 975 44.55 19.81 0.58
N ARG A 976 44.11 18.60 0.22
CA ARG A 976 44.95 17.60 -0.48
C ARG A 976 45.47 18.13 -1.82
N ASN A 977 44.61 18.80 -2.60
CA ASN A 977 45.01 19.49 -3.83
C ASN A 977 45.95 20.67 -3.53
N TYR A 978 45.64 21.50 -2.53
CA TYR A 978 46.42 22.71 -2.22
C TYR A 978 47.84 22.45 -1.72
N LYS A 979 48.09 21.38 -0.96
CA LYS A 979 49.45 21.00 -0.54
C LYS A 979 50.34 20.59 -1.72
N GLN A 980 49.78 19.98 -2.75
CA GLN A 980 50.56 19.49 -3.88
C GLN A 980 51.01 20.65 -4.79
N TYR A 981 50.09 21.58 -5.08
CA TYR A 981 50.40 22.83 -5.81
C TYR A 981 51.52 23.69 -5.18
N TRP A 982 51.76 23.59 -3.87
CA TRP A 982 52.81 24.33 -3.15
C TRP A 982 54.12 23.55 -2.96
N LEU A 983 54.14 22.25 -3.21
CA LEU A 983 55.37 21.44 -3.19
C LEU A 983 56.02 21.34 -4.57
N ASP A 984 55.22 21.40 -5.64
CA ASP A 984 55.71 21.41 -7.03
C ASP A 984 56.10 22.82 -7.55
N SER A 985 56.26 23.80 -6.65
CA SER A 985 56.50 25.22 -7.01
C SER A 985 57.62 25.93 -6.22
N TYR A 986 58.55 25.16 -5.63
CA TYR A 986 59.78 25.64 -4.97
C TYR A 986 61.00 24.80 -5.34
#